data_AF-A0A6N7AYS5-F1
#
_entry.id   AF-A0A6N7AYS5-F1
#
_cell.length_a   1.000
_cell.length_b   1.000
_cell.length_c   1.000
_cell.angle_alpha   90.00
_cell.angle_beta   90.00
_cell.angle_gamma   90.00
#
_symmetry.space_group_name_H-M   'P 1'
#
loop_
_entity.id
_entity.type
_entity.pdbx_description
1 polymer ?
#
loop_
_entity_poly.entity_id
_entity_poly.type
_entity_poly.pdbx_seq_one_letter_code
_entity_poly.pdbx_strand_id
1 'polypeptide(L)'
;MADILLLEPAYKNKYPPLGLMKLAYYHRNVRGDYVRFAKGRLPEAYQGKRWDRVYVTSMFTFEWAETVRTIKYALEVVKEKQNVFVGGIAATLMPDKILEETGVTPITGLLNRQGLLGYEDSDIIDTMTPDYSILDDIKNQYVYTNHDAYFLYATKGCGMRCGFCAVQTLEPEYVPYIDIKTKIEQISSRFGSKKDLLLIDNNVLRSECFDQIIDDIKAAGFSKGATYTNPKTGKTVNRYVDFNQGLDANLLNEHKARRLGEIALKPARIAFDHVEDQQKYERAIRLCVKHGVTTLSNYILYNSETFTGKGTTYAADTPEDLYQRMRFTVDLQDSINNETTSGKPVSIFSFPMRYIPLADRQRGYIGSNWSKKYLRAVQCMLIPTQGKGMVSRKFFLAAFGLDVDDYMEILAMPESLIVARGHFVENKKNESESERTERLRIWQQNREQWIEWQRLFRMLGEEKDEFLSNINRPLVPEVLLGLKSHLQQKLFLHYLTDNRVLQLLGGFDQKSPTAAGIKGYITEEFPVFYQQLVEMLAGSKTANTAAHLAFYRFFGHDGFRDLMYHIWLSSEDKDGRLKSLAHVFRKEPNLYHYLQMSRLYLRYCAVDILSEGQRKEAMCAFLSLDTETMRLVLGKSSAALTEHVVSQLQDSMGQHLLANTVYELISQVRGLLGEVI
;
A
#
# COMPACT_ATOMS: atom_id res chain seq x y z
N MET A 1 -21.61 -24.37 32.30
CA MET A 1 -20.41 -23.87 31.61
C MET A 1 -20.58 -24.15 30.13
N ALA A 2 -20.77 -23.11 29.32
CA ALA A 2 -20.92 -23.21 27.88
C ALA A 2 -19.58 -22.95 27.16
N ASP A 3 -19.42 -23.49 25.97
CA ASP A 3 -18.31 -23.20 25.05
C ASP A 3 -18.66 -22.01 24.15
N ILE A 4 -17.97 -20.88 24.36
CA ILE A 4 -18.20 -19.62 23.66
C ILE A 4 -17.05 -19.31 22.70
N LEU A 5 -17.41 -19.02 21.45
CA LEU A 5 -16.47 -18.56 20.43
C LEU A 5 -16.69 -17.09 20.10
N LEU A 6 -15.60 -16.32 20.11
CA LEU A 6 -15.57 -14.93 19.67
C LEU A 6 -14.78 -14.84 18.37
N LEU A 7 -15.39 -14.27 17.33
CA LEU A 7 -14.81 -14.17 16.00
C LEU A 7 -14.67 -12.70 15.57
N GLU A 8 -13.45 -12.32 15.24
CA GLU A 8 -13.18 -11.13 14.45
C GLU A 8 -12.84 -11.52 13.00
N PRO A 9 -13.40 -10.88 11.96
CA PRO A 9 -13.03 -11.16 10.59
C PRO A 9 -11.53 -10.90 10.30
N ALA A 10 -11.02 -11.55 9.25
CA ALA A 10 -9.59 -11.62 8.93
C ALA A 10 -9.02 -10.35 8.26
N TYR A 11 -9.59 -9.17 8.54
CA TYR A 11 -9.05 -7.89 8.08
C TYR A 11 -7.87 -7.41 8.93
N LYS A 12 -7.05 -6.49 8.40
CA LYS A 12 -5.93 -5.88 9.13
C LYS A 12 -6.37 -4.60 9.85
N ASN A 13 -6.16 -4.54 11.16
CA ASN A 13 -6.52 -3.42 12.02
C ASN A 13 -5.51 -3.21 13.17
N LYS A 14 -5.40 -1.96 13.63
CA LYS A 14 -4.43 -1.57 14.69
C LYS A 14 -4.97 -1.77 16.11
N TYR A 15 -6.28 -1.83 16.27
CA TYR A 15 -7.00 -1.78 17.54
C TYR A 15 -7.69 -3.11 17.84
N PRO A 16 -7.55 -3.66 19.05
CA PRO A 16 -8.29 -4.84 19.49
C PRO A 16 -9.83 -4.66 19.43
N PRO A 17 -10.60 -5.75 19.25
CA PRO A 17 -12.06 -5.69 19.17
C PRO A 17 -12.69 -5.49 20.57
N LEU A 18 -12.79 -4.23 21.01
CA LEU A 18 -13.25 -3.88 22.35
C LEU A 18 -14.60 -4.49 22.76
N GLY A 19 -15.56 -4.58 21.83
CA GLY A 19 -16.85 -5.23 22.07
C GLY A 19 -16.72 -6.72 22.42
N LEU A 20 -15.86 -7.46 21.70
CA LEU A 20 -15.59 -8.86 21.98
C LEU A 20 -14.83 -9.04 23.30
N MET A 21 -13.93 -8.12 23.64
CA MET A 21 -13.23 -8.15 24.95
C MET A 21 -14.20 -8.01 26.12
N LYS A 22 -15.24 -7.18 26.00
CA LYS A 22 -16.29 -7.05 27.03
C LYS A 22 -17.17 -8.29 27.11
N LEU A 23 -17.55 -8.87 25.97
CA LEU A 23 -18.26 -10.15 25.91
C LEU A 23 -17.46 -11.29 26.54
N ALA A 24 -16.15 -11.35 26.30
CA ALA A 24 -15.27 -12.31 26.93
C ALA A 24 -15.26 -12.18 28.46
N TYR A 25 -15.21 -10.94 28.96
CA TYR A 25 -15.27 -10.68 30.40
C TYR A 25 -16.58 -11.18 31.00
N TYR A 26 -17.71 -10.85 30.38
CA TYR A 26 -19.04 -11.31 30.81
C TYR A 26 -19.08 -12.84 30.93
N HIS A 27 -18.74 -13.54 29.85
CA HIS A 27 -18.83 -14.99 29.82
C HIS A 27 -17.90 -15.65 30.83
N ARG A 28 -16.64 -15.21 30.95
CA ARG A 28 -15.69 -15.83 31.88
C ARG A 28 -16.01 -15.52 33.34
N ASN A 29 -16.32 -14.25 33.66
CA ASN A 29 -16.32 -13.78 35.05
C ASN A 29 -17.72 -13.72 35.67
N VAL A 30 -18.76 -13.56 34.85
CA VAL A 30 -20.14 -13.51 35.33
C VAL A 30 -20.80 -14.87 35.15
N ARG A 31 -20.63 -15.50 33.99
CA ARG A 31 -21.27 -16.81 33.69
C ARG A 31 -20.43 -18.04 34.02
N GLY A 32 -19.11 -17.89 34.13
CA GLY A 32 -18.20 -19.03 34.31
C GLY A 32 -18.11 -19.92 33.07
N ASP A 33 -18.25 -19.34 31.88
CA ASP A 33 -18.17 -20.04 30.59
C ASP A 33 -16.72 -20.14 30.07
N TYR A 34 -16.47 -21.15 29.24
CA TYR A 34 -15.23 -21.24 28.47
C TYR A 34 -15.31 -20.29 27.27
N VAL A 35 -14.29 -19.45 27.09
CA VAL A 35 -14.24 -18.48 25.99
C VAL A 35 -12.96 -18.64 25.20
N ARG A 36 -13.11 -18.75 23.88
CA ARG A 36 -12.02 -18.73 22.91
C ARG A 36 -12.22 -17.58 21.91
N PHE A 37 -11.15 -16.86 21.62
CA PHE A 37 -11.12 -15.86 20.56
C PHE A 37 -10.34 -16.35 19.34
N ALA A 38 -10.82 -16.00 18.15
CA ALA A 38 -10.11 -16.20 16.89
C ALA A 38 -10.30 -14.99 15.97
N LYS A 39 -9.25 -14.72 15.19
CA LYS A 39 -9.28 -13.76 14.10
C LYS A 39 -9.23 -14.51 12.77
N GLY A 40 -10.32 -14.46 12.01
CA GLY A 40 -10.55 -15.35 10.88
C GLY A 40 -11.10 -16.70 11.32
N ARG A 41 -10.42 -17.79 10.95
CA ARG A 41 -10.79 -19.17 11.30
C ARG A 41 -10.07 -19.65 12.56
N LEU A 42 -10.65 -20.64 13.23
CA LEU A 42 -9.97 -21.32 14.34
C LEU A 42 -8.73 -22.09 13.82
N PRO A 43 -7.70 -22.26 14.67
CA PRO A 43 -6.60 -23.18 14.40
C PRO A 43 -7.08 -24.62 14.20
N GLU A 44 -6.28 -25.41 13.48
CA GLU A 44 -6.55 -26.83 13.17
C GLU A 44 -6.81 -27.69 14.42
N ALA A 45 -6.20 -27.35 15.56
CA ALA A 45 -6.44 -28.02 16.84
C ALA A 45 -7.90 -28.01 17.32
N TYR A 46 -8.75 -27.14 16.77
CA TYR A 46 -10.18 -27.07 17.07
C TYR A 46 -11.07 -27.60 15.94
N GLN A 47 -10.49 -28.30 14.96
CA GLN A 47 -11.24 -28.89 13.86
C GLN A 47 -12.31 -29.86 14.40
N GLY A 48 -13.53 -29.72 13.90
CA GLY A 48 -14.68 -30.54 14.33
C GLY A 48 -15.31 -30.13 15.67
N LYS A 49 -14.68 -29.25 16.47
CA LYS A 49 -15.31 -28.74 17.70
C LYS A 49 -16.54 -27.91 17.35
N ARG A 50 -17.66 -28.18 18.04
CA ARG A 50 -18.90 -27.42 17.95
C ARG A 50 -19.10 -26.55 19.19
N TRP A 51 -19.55 -25.33 19.00
CA TRP A 51 -19.63 -24.29 20.03
C TRP A 51 -21.08 -24.04 20.44
N ASP A 52 -21.32 -23.82 21.74
CA ASP A 52 -22.67 -23.53 22.25
C ASP A 52 -23.19 -22.18 21.75
N ARG A 53 -22.28 -21.21 21.63
CA ARG A 53 -22.58 -19.86 21.13
C ARG A 53 -21.40 -19.23 20.41
N VAL A 54 -21.68 -18.49 19.33
CA VAL A 54 -20.66 -17.79 18.54
C VAL A 54 -21.04 -16.32 18.40
N TYR A 55 -20.11 -15.42 18.73
CA TYR A 55 -20.24 -13.99 18.51
C TYR A 55 -19.32 -13.54 17.38
N VAL A 56 -19.85 -12.76 16.44
CA VAL A 56 -19.10 -12.18 15.33
C VAL A 56 -19.17 -10.67 15.42
N THR A 57 -18.02 -10.00 15.50
CA THR A 57 -17.96 -8.54 15.37
C THR A 57 -17.81 -8.13 13.90
N SER A 58 -18.26 -6.93 13.59
CA SER A 58 -18.05 -6.28 12.30
C SER A 58 -17.48 -4.87 12.49
N MET A 59 -16.60 -4.45 11.58
CA MET A 59 -15.97 -3.13 11.59
C MET A 59 -16.50 -2.31 10.43
N PHE A 60 -15.72 -2.07 9.38
CA PHE A 60 -16.14 -1.20 8.28
C PHE A 60 -17.00 -1.92 7.26
N THR A 61 -17.95 -1.20 6.65
CA THR A 61 -18.82 -1.74 5.59
C THR A 61 -18.04 -2.19 4.36
N PHE A 62 -16.91 -1.57 4.04
CA PHE A 62 -16.06 -2.02 2.93
C PHE A 62 -15.28 -3.31 3.21
N GLU A 63 -15.37 -3.88 4.42
CA GLU A 63 -14.85 -5.22 4.75
C GLU A 63 -15.95 -6.28 4.70
N TRP A 64 -17.04 -5.97 3.99
CA TRP A 64 -18.27 -6.77 3.87
C TRP A 64 -17.97 -8.24 3.57
N ALA A 65 -17.15 -8.50 2.56
CA ALA A 65 -16.90 -9.85 2.07
C ALA A 65 -16.25 -10.74 3.15
N GLU A 66 -15.30 -10.21 3.93
CA GLU A 66 -14.71 -10.95 5.05
C GLU A 66 -15.71 -11.12 6.20
N THR A 67 -16.51 -10.08 6.49
CA THR A 67 -17.55 -10.15 7.53
C THR A 67 -18.55 -11.27 7.23
N VAL A 68 -19.10 -11.31 6.01
CA VAL A 68 -20.04 -12.35 5.59
C VAL A 68 -19.40 -13.74 5.60
N ARG A 69 -18.13 -13.87 5.16
CA ARG A 69 -17.39 -15.14 5.26
C ARG A 69 -17.27 -15.62 6.70
N THR A 70 -16.96 -14.73 7.64
CA THR A 70 -16.84 -15.07 9.06
C THR A 70 -18.19 -15.47 9.67
N ILE A 71 -19.29 -14.81 9.30
CA ILE A 71 -20.64 -15.19 9.77
C ILE A 71 -21.02 -16.57 9.25
N LYS A 72 -20.76 -16.87 7.97
CA LYS A 72 -21.01 -18.21 7.41
C LYS A 72 -20.19 -19.29 8.12
N TYR A 73 -18.92 -19.00 8.41
CA TYR A 73 -18.10 -19.90 9.23
C TYR A 73 -18.65 -20.07 10.65
N ALA A 74 -19.17 -19.02 11.28
CA ALA A 74 -19.81 -19.12 12.59
C ALA A 74 -21.00 -20.10 12.58
N LEU A 75 -21.83 -20.06 11.53
CA LEU A 75 -22.95 -20.97 11.33
C LEU A 75 -22.54 -22.43 11.12
N GLU A 76 -21.34 -22.69 10.60
CA GLU A 76 -20.79 -24.05 10.44
C GLU A 76 -20.33 -24.64 11.78
N VAL A 77 -19.77 -23.81 12.67
CA VAL A 77 -19.12 -24.29 13.91
C VAL A 77 -20.01 -24.20 15.14
N VAL A 78 -21.09 -23.44 15.11
CA VAL A 78 -22.07 -23.40 16.22
C VAL A 78 -22.87 -24.70 16.28
N LYS A 79 -23.31 -25.16 17.45
CA LYS A 79 -24.22 -26.32 17.61
C LYS A 79 -25.59 -26.01 17.02
N GLU A 80 -26.13 -24.84 17.38
CA GLU A 80 -27.48 -24.37 17.05
C GLU A 80 -27.40 -23.01 16.35
N LYS A 81 -27.99 -22.87 15.14
CA LYS A 81 -27.79 -21.67 14.29
C LYS A 81 -28.31 -20.38 14.93
N GLN A 82 -29.36 -20.47 15.75
CA GLN A 82 -29.93 -19.36 16.52
C GLN A 82 -28.97 -18.79 17.58
N ASN A 83 -27.89 -19.50 17.89
CA ASN A 83 -26.85 -19.06 18.84
C ASN A 83 -25.66 -18.36 18.14
N VAL A 84 -25.85 -17.87 16.90
CA VAL A 84 -24.91 -16.97 16.24
C VAL A 84 -25.38 -15.54 16.41
N PHE A 85 -24.53 -14.71 17.01
CA PHE A 85 -24.82 -13.31 17.28
C PHE A 85 -23.86 -12.43 16.48
N VAL A 86 -24.39 -11.54 15.67
CA VAL A 86 -23.61 -10.63 14.83
C VAL A 86 -23.83 -9.20 15.30
N GLY A 87 -22.76 -8.45 15.53
CA GLY A 87 -22.85 -7.05 15.94
C GLY A 87 -21.68 -6.21 15.43
N GLY A 88 -21.58 -4.97 15.88
CA GLY A 88 -20.54 -4.03 15.48
C GLY A 88 -21.00 -3.01 14.44
N ILE A 89 -20.04 -2.28 13.87
CA ILE A 89 -20.31 -1.06 13.10
C ILE A 89 -21.06 -1.39 11.80
N ALA A 90 -20.53 -2.25 10.93
CA ALA A 90 -21.19 -2.61 9.67
C ALA A 90 -22.54 -3.29 9.88
N ALA A 91 -22.66 -4.16 10.88
CA ALA A 91 -23.92 -4.83 11.22
C ALA A 91 -25.00 -3.85 11.70
N THR A 92 -24.60 -2.75 12.35
CA THR A 92 -25.52 -1.68 12.75
C THR A 92 -25.90 -0.77 11.58
N LEU A 93 -24.96 -0.50 10.67
CA LEU A 93 -25.20 0.38 9.52
C LEU A 93 -26.00 -0.28 8.39
N MET A 94 -25.89 -1.61 8.25
CA MET A 94 -26.52 -2.36 7.15
C MET A 94 -27.20 -3.66 7.64
N PRO A 95 -28.12 -3.59 8.61
CA PRO A 95 -28.66 -4.78 9.26
C PRO A 95 -29.44 -5.69 8.30
N ASP A 96 -30.27 -5.10 7.44
CA ASP A 96 -31.09 -5.84 6.48
C ASP A 96 -30.23 -6.65 5.51
N LYS A 97 -29.06 -6.11 5.12
CA LYS A 97 -28.13 -6.79 4.22
C LYS A 97 -27.40 -7.95 4.88
N ILE A 98 -27.08 -7.85 6.18
CA ILE A 98 -26.56 -8.99 6.93
C ILE A 98 -27.62 -10.10 6.99
N LEU A 99 -28.87 -9.76 7.31
CA LEU A 99 -29.97 -10.72 7.36
C LEU A 99 -30.19 -11.40 6.01
N GLU A 100 -30.26 -10.62 4.92
CA GLU A 100 -30.44 -11.12 3.55
C GLU A 100 -29.35 -12.13 3.13
N GLU A 101 -28.07 -11.81 3.37
CA GLU A 101 -26.95 -12.62 2.86
C GLU A 101 -26.53 -13.79 3.77
N THR A 102 -26.91 -13.76 5.05
CA THR A 102 -26.46 -14.73 6.05
C THR A 102 -27.60 -15.47 6.77
N GLY A 103 -28.82 -14.95 6.73
CA GLY A 103 -29.95 -15.46 7.50
C GLY A 103 -29.87 -15.15 9.00
N VAL A 104 -28.88 -14.37 9.45
CA VAL A 104 -28.70 -14.00 10.86
C VAL A 104 -29.18 -12.56 11.08
N THR A 105 -30.10 -12.37 12.03
CA THR A 105 -30.53 -11.03 12.45
C THR A 105 -29.43 -10.40 13.31
N PRO A 106 -28.83 -9.27 12.89
CA PRO A 106 -27.79 -8.63 13.67
C PRO A 106 -28.35 -7.89 14.89
N ILE A 107 -27.55 -7.80 15.94
CA ILE A 107 -27.77 -6.88 17.06
C ILE A 107 -27.21 -5.52 16.66
N THR A 108 -28.10 -4.54 16.52
CA THR A 108 -27.76 -3.17 16.13
C THR A 108 -27.51 -2.26 17.33
N GLY A 109 -26.55 -1.36 17.22
CA GLY A 109 -26.24 -0.37 18.25
C GLY A 109 -25.39 -0.92 19.39
N LEU A 110 -25.50 -0.30 20.55
CA LEU A 110 -24.72 -0.66 21.74
C LEU A 110 -25.38 -1.81 22.52
N LEU A 111 -24.56 -2.64 23.17
CA LEU A 111 -25.02 -3.62 24.17
C LEU A 111 -25.27 -2.93 25.53
N ASN A 112 -26.09 -1.88 25.53
CA ASN A 112 -26.29 -0.97 26.65
C ASN A 112 -27.59 -1.24 27.44
N ARG A 113 -28.30 -2.34 27.15
CA ARG A 113 -29.53 -2.76 27.83
C ARG A 113 -29.46 -4.23 28.23
N GLN A 114 -30.17 -4.58 29.29
CA GLN A 114 -30.32 -5.97 29.72
C GLN A 114 -31.13 -6.78 28.68
N GLY A 115 -30.93 -8.10 28.65
CA GLY A 115 -31.63 -9.03 27.77
C GLY A 115 -31.18 -9.07 26.30
N LEU A 116 -30.31 -8.17 25.83
CA LEU A 116 -29.95 -8.07 24.40
C LEU A 116 -29.25 -9.32 23.84
N LEU A 117 -28.70 -10.19 24.70
CA LEU A 117 -28.07 -11.45 24.32
C LEU A 117 -28.99 -12.67 24.53
N GLY A 118 -30.27 -12.46 24.81
CA GLY A 118 -31.23 -13.54 25.08
C GLY A 118 -31.03 -14.25 26.42
N TYR A 119 -30.27 -13.65 27.34
CA TYR A 119 -30.22 -14.08 28.74
C TYR A 119 -30.94 -13.06 29.60
N GLU A 120 -31.90 -13.49 30.42
CA GLU A 120 -32.67 -12.61 31.31
C GLU A 120 -31.78 -11.91 32.36
N ASP A 121 -30.66 -12.54 32.71
CA ASP A 121 -29.62 -12.05 33.62
C ASP A 121 -28.45 -11.36 32.90
N SER A 122 -28.55 -11.05 31.59
CA SER A 122 -27.46 -10.33 30.93
C SER A 122 -27.37 -8.90 31.44
N ASP A 123 -26.33 -8.62 32.20
CA ASP A 123 -25.91 -7.27 32.58
C ASP A 123 -25.62 -6.37 31.36
N ILE A 124 -25.45 -5.07 31.62
CA ILE A 124 -25.08 -4.06 30.61
C ILE A 124 -23.63 -4.31 30.14
N ILE A 125 -23.48 -5.10 29.07
CA ILE A 125 -22.17 -5.50 28.53
C ILE A 125 -21.33 -4.29 28.12
N ASP A 126 -21.94 -3.24 27.58
CA ASP A 126 -21.22 -2.07 27.10
C ASP A 126 -20.43 -1.33 28.20
N THR A 127 -20.82 -1.44 29.47
CA THR A 127 -20.07 -0.82 30.58
C THR A 127 -19.09 -1.78 31.24
N MET A 128 -18.97 -3.02 30.76
CA MET A 128 -18.08 -4.02 31.36
C MET A 128 -16.61 -3.76 31.09
N THR A 129 -15.79 -4.36 31.95
CA THR A 129 -14.34 -4.30 31.87
C THR A 129 -13.87 -5.19 30.72
N PRO A 130 -13.02 -4.71 29.80
CA PRO A 130 -12.55 -5.52 28.69
C PRO A 130 -11.55 -6.59 29.17
N ASP A 131 -11.74 -7.84 28.73
CA ASP A 131 -10.81 -8.94 28.98
C ASP A 131 -9.69 -8.94 27.94
N TYR A 132 -8.47 -8.60 28.38
CA TYR A 132 -7.28 -8.55 27.52
C TYR A 132 -6.68 -9.92 27.23
N SER A 133 -6.98 -10.94 28.04
CA SER A 133 -6.36 -12.25 27.88
C SER A 133 -6.81 -12.97 26.60
N ILE A 134 -7.95 -12.57 26.00
CA ILE A 134 -8.33 -13.10 24.68
C ILE A 134 -7.30 -12.77 23.59
N LEU A 135 -6.50 -11.71 23.76
CA LEU A 135 -5.47 -11.35 22.78
C LEU A 135 -4.33 -12.39 22.74
N ASP A 136 -4.13 -13.12 23.85
CA ASP A 136 -3.15 -14.21 23.90
C ASP A 136 -3.56 -15.41 23.06
N ASP A 137 -4.86 -15.59 22.77
CA ASP A 137 -5.37 -16.70 21.95
C ASP A 137 -4.83 -16.67 20.52
N ILE A 138 -4.50 -15.47 20.02
CA ILE A 138 -4.05 -15.24 18.64
C ILE A 138 -2.65 -14.61 18.54
N LYS A 139 -1.91 -14.49 19.65
CA LYS A 139 -0.62 -13.78 19.68
C LYS A 139 0.43 -14.29 18.67
N ASN A 140 0.36 -15.59 18.33
CA ASN A 140 1.25 -16.22 17.35
C ASN A 140 0.82 -15.98 15.89
N GLN A 141 -0.42 -15.52 15.68
CA GLN A 141 -1.02 -15.26 14.37
C GLN A 141 -1.09 -13.76 14.07
N TYR A 142 -1.46 -12.95 15.07
CA TYR A 142 -1.73 -11.53 14.90
C TYR A 142 -1.47 -10.76 16.20
N VAL A 143 -0.71 -9.66 16.10
CA VAL A 143 -0.46 -8.74 17.21
C VAL A 143 -0.94 -7.35 16.81
N TYR A 144 -1.94 -6.84 17.53
CA TYR A 144 -2.43 -5.48 17.32
C TYR A 144 -1.34 -4.46 17.66
N THR A 145 -1.14 -3.45 16.81
CA THR A 145 -0.11 -2.42 17.02
C THR A 145 -0.24 -1.76 18.39
N ASN A 146 -1.47 -1.51 18.85
CA ASN A 146 -1.74 -0.79 20.09
C ASN A 146 -2.09 -1.70 21.29
N HIS A 147 -1.77 -3.01 21.23
CA HIS A 147 -2.19 -3.97 22.28
C HIS A 147 -1.74 -3.61 23.72
N ASP A 148 -0.68 -2.82 23.90
CA ASP A 148 -0.18 -2.35 25.20
C ASP A 148 -0.73 -0.96 25.60
N ALA A 149 -2.05 -0.82 25.51
CA ALA A 149 -2.78 0.38 25.95
C ALA A 149 -4.09 0.00 26.64
N TYR A 150 -4.54 0.82 27.59
CA TYR A 150 -5.93 0.81 28.05
C TYR A 150 -6.82 1.34 26.92
N PHE A 151 -7.85 0.58 26.54
CA PHE A 151 -8.83 0.94 25.53
C PHE A 151 -10.16 1.25 26.20
N LEU A 152 -10.45 2.53 26.38
CA LEU A 152 -11.58 3.00 27.18
C LEU A 152 -12.35 4.12 26.47
N TYR A 153 -13.47 4.49 27.08
CA TYR A 153 -14.25 5.68 26.75
C TYR A 153 -14.37 6.50 28.03
N ALA A 154 -14.14 7.81 27.95
CA ALA A 154 -14.53 8.74 29.01
C ALA A 154 -15.91 9.38 28.72
N THR A 155 -16.34 9.31 27.46
CA THR A 155 -17.61 9.81 26.91
C THR A 155 -18.01 8.95 25.71
N LYS A 156 -19.30 8.99 25.34
CA LYS A 156 -19.85 8.31 24.16
C LYS A 156 -20.84 9.18 23.41
N GLY A 157 -20.98 8.92 22.11
CA GLY A 157 -21.83 9.69 21.22
C GLY A 157 -21.28 11.07 20.86
N CYS A 158 -21.94 11.75 19.92
CA CYS A 158 -21.59 13.10 19.50
C CYS A 158 -22.82 13.86 19.01
N GLY A 159 -22.99 15.10 19.46
CA GLY A 159 -24.11 15.96 19.08
C GLY A 159 -23.90 16.79 17.80
N MET A 160 -22.77 16.64 17.11
CA MET A 160 -22.41 17.51 15.98
C MET A 160 -23.15 17.21 14.67
N ARG A 161 -23.78 16.03 14.56
CA ARG A 161 -24.63 15.63 13.42
C ARG A 161 -23.97 15.81 12.04
N CYS A 162 -22.67 15.52 11.93
CA CYS A 162 -21.97 15.60 10.65
C CYS A 162 -22.51 14.55 9.68
N GLY A 163 -22.94 14.95 8.49
CA GLY A 163 -23.59 14.07 7.51
C GLY A 163 -22.77 12.85 7.05
N PHE A 164 -21.44 12.89 7.18
CA PHE A 164 -20.56 11.77 6.87
C PHE A 164 -20.39 10.76 8.02
N CYS A 165 -20.83 11.09 9.23
CA CYS A 165 -20.41 10.40 10.46
C CYS A 165 -21.43 9.34 10.89
N ALA A 166 -20.96 8.11 11.17
CA ALA A 166 -21.80 7.02 11.65
C ALA A 166 -22.28 7.16 13.11
N VAL A 167 -21.69 8.08 13.88
CA VAL A 167 -21.90 8.17 15.33
C VAL A 167 -23.37 8.36 15.70
N GLN A 168 -24.14 9.12 14.92
CA GLN A 168 -25.57 9.30 15.20
C GLN A 168 -26.39 8.01 15.13
N THR A 169 -25.95 7.05 14.33
CA THR A 169 -26.59 5.75 14.21
C THR A 169 -26.07 4.77 15.27
N LEU A 170 -24.75 4.80 15.53
CA LEU A 170 -24.07 3.85 16.43
C LEU A 170 -24.29 4.21 17.91
N GLU A 171 -24.18 5.49 18.23
CA GLU A 171 -24.19 6.05 19.59
C GLU A 171 -25.04 7.34 19.59
N PRO A 172 -26.38 7.22 19.43
CA PRO A 172 -27.28 8.36 19.25
C PRO A 172 -27.37 9.26 20.48
N GLU A 173 -27.20 8.69 21.68
CA GLU A 173 -27.27 9.39 22.96
C GLU A 173 -25.87 9.78 23.43
N TYR A 174 -25.71 11.05 23.82
CA TYR A 174 -24.45 11.53 24.37
C TYR A 174 -24.32 11.19 25.85
N VAL A 175 -23.30 10.41 26.20
CA VAL A 175 -22.95 10.12 27.59
C VAL A 175 -21.80 11.05 27.99
N PRO A 176 -22.03 12.01 28.91
CA PRO A 176 -21.05 13.04 29.23
C PRO A 176 -19.90 12.55 30.11
N TYR A 177 -20.05 11.43 30.80
CA TYR A 177 -19.03 10.93 31.71
C TYR A 177 -19.09 9.41 31.86
N ILE A 178 -17.93 8.78 31.81
CA ILE A 178 -17.69 7.36 32.09
C ILE A 178 -16.45 7.29 32.97
N ASP A 179 -16.56 6.63 34.12
CA ASP A 179 -15.44 6.49 35.06
C ASP A 179 -14.35 5.56 34.50
N ILE A 180 -13.23 6.16 34.12
CA ILE A 180 -12.07 5.43 33.61
C ILE A 180 -11.15 4.91 34.73
N LYS A 181 -11.19 5.48 35.95
CA LYS A 181 -10.25 5.13 37.02
C LYS A 181 -10.52 3.72 37.52
N THR A 182 -11.77 3.45 37.89
CA THR A 182 -12.18 2.12 38.32
C THR A 182 -11.95 1.10 37.22
N LYS A 183 -12.12 1.46 35.94
CA LYS A 183 -11.79 0.57 34.82
C LYS A 183 -10.30 0.27 34.71
N ILE A 184 -9.44 1.28 34.82
CA ILE A 184 -7.99 1.09 34.80
C ILE A 184 -7.53 0.20 35.96
N GLU A 185 -8.06 0.39 37.16
CA GLU A 185 -7.75 -0.43 38.34
C GLU A 185 -8.19 -1.89 38.15
N GLN A 186 -9.41 -2.11 37.65
CA GLN A 186 -9.92 -3.45 37.34
C GLN A 186 -9.11 -4.15 36.25
N ILE A 187 -8.70 -3.43 35.21
CA ILE A 187 -7.83 -3.98 34.15
C ILE A 187 -6.44 -4.29 34.72
N SER A 188 -5.85 -3.37 35.48
CA SER A 188 -4.50 -3.51 36.03
C SER A 188 -4.39 -4.70 36.97
N SER A 189 -5.35 -4.85 37.88
CA SER A 189 -5.39 -5.94 38.87
C SER A 189 -5.53 -7.33 38.23
N ARG A 190 -6.21 -7.42 37.08
CA ARG A 190 -6.51 -8.71 36.43
C ARG A 190 -5.56 -9.06 35.29
N PHE A 191 -5.19 -8.08 34.48
CA PHE A 191 -4.49 -8.29 33.21
C PHE A 191 -3.12 -7.60 33.16
N GLY A 192 -2.67 -7.06 34.30
CA GLY A 192 -1.46 -6.27 34.42
C GLY A 192 -1.61 -4.85 33.86
N SER A 193 -0.71 -3.98 34.31
CA SER A 193 -0.68 -2.59 33.86
C SER A 193 -0.38 -2.49 32.36
N LYS A 194 -0.97 -1.49 31.71
CA LYS A 194 -0.72 -1.13 30.31
C LYS A 194 0.07 0.18 30.22
N LYS A 195 0.87 0.30 29.17
CA LYS A 195 1.73 1.48 28.97
C LYS A 195 0.93 2.74 28.70
N ASP A 196 0.06 2.74 27.68
CA ASP A 196 -0.66 3.94 27.22
C ASP A 196 -2.15 3.93 27.59
N LEU A 197 -2.81 5.08 27.44
CA LEU A 197 -4.26 5.24 27.54
C LEU A 197 -4.81 5.75 26.19
N LEU A 198 -5.59 4.91 25.52
CA LEU A 198 -6.29 5.23 24.29
C LEU A 198 -7.79 5.37 24.59
N LEU A 199 -8.29 6.59 24.39
CA LEU A 199 -9.68 6.96 24.57
C LEU A 199 -10.36 7.05 23.20
N ILE A 200 -11.41 6.25 23.01
CA ILE A 200 -12.14 6.10 21.73
C ILE A 200 -13.40 6.99 21.68
N ASP A 201 -13.50 7.93 22.61
CA ASP A 201 -14.50 8.99 22.70
C ASP A 201 -14.77 9.66 21.36
N ASN A 202 -16.04 9.76 20.92
CA ASN A 202 -16.35 10.46 19.67
C ASN A 202 -16.12 11.97 19.77
N ASN A 203 -16.38 12.57 20.94
CA ASN A 203 -16.12 13.99 21.20
C ASN A 203 -16.04 14.30 22.70
N VAL A 204 -14.85 14.11 23.28
CA VAL A 204 -14.61 14.40 24.71
C VAL A 204 -14.81 15.87 25.07
N LEU A 205 -14.51 16.79 24.14
CA LEU A 205 -14.60 18.22 24.39
C LEU A 205 -16.05 18.71 24.55
N ARG A 206 -17.05 17.90 24.20
CA ARG A 206 -18.46 18.24 24.42
C ARG A 206 -18.88 18.06 25.89
N SER A 207 -18.13 17.30 26.67
CA SER A 207 -18.53 16.94 28.03
C SER A 207 -18.57 18.15 28.94
N GLU A 208 -19.64 18.27 29.72
CA GLU A 208 -19.72 19.20 30.86
C GLU A 208 -18.84 18.74 32.03
N CYS A 209 -18.50 17.44 32.08
CA CYS A 209 -17.59 16.83 33.05
C CYS A 209 -16.14 16.81 32.57
N PHE A 210 -15.77 17.63 31.58
CA PHE A 210 -14.44 17.60 30.96
C PHE A 210 -13.30 17.75 31.98
N ASP A 211 -13.45 18.62 32.97
CA ASP A 211 -12.41 18.80 33.99
C ASP A 211 -12.23 17.57 34.86
N GLN A 212 -13.33 16.93 35.25
CA GLN A 212 -13.31 15.68 36.00
C GLN A 212 -12.63 14.57 35.19
N ILE A 213 -12.91 14.47 33.88
CA ILE A 213 -12.24 13.50 33.00
C ILE A 213 -10.72 13.73 32.99
N ILE A 214 -10.27 14.99 32.90
CA ILE A 214 -8.84 15.31 32.92
C ILE A 214 -8.20 14.98 34.27
N ASP A 215 -8.87 15.28 35.38
CA ASP A 215 -8.38 14.92 36.71
C ASP A 215 -8.35 13.40 36.93
N ASP A 216 -9.31 12.67 36.38
CA ASP A 216 -9.34 11.21 36.41
C ASP A 216 -8.17 10.59 35.63
N ILE A 217 -7.84 11.14 34.45
CA ILE A 217 -6.67 10.75 33.67
C ILE A 217 -5.38 10.98 34.48
N LYS A 218 -5.26 12.12 35.16
CA LYS A 218 -4.10 12.44 36.00
C LYS A 218 -4.00 11.50 37.19
N ALA A 219 -5.11 11.27 37.90
CA ALA A 219 -5.20 10.34 39.02
C ALA A 219 -4.84 8.90 38.62
N ALA A 220 -5.17 8.48 37.40
CA ALA A 220 -4.77 7.19 36.83
C ALA A 220 -3.28 7.11 36.41
N GLY A 221 -2.48 8.13 36.71
CA GLY A 221 -1.03 8.16 36.45
C GLY A 221 -0.66 8.53 35.01
N PHE A 222 -1.49 9.35 34.35
CA PHE A 222 -1.24 9.85 32.99
C PHE A 222 -1.07 11.38 32.93
N SER A 223 -0.61 11.99 34.02
CA SER A 223 -0.19 13.40 34.05
C SER A 223 0.94 13.68 33.05
N LYS A 224 1.13 14.96 32.69
CA LYS A 224 2.20 15.38 31.77
C LYS A 224 3.56 14.83 32.20
N GLY A 225 4.25 14.19 31.27
CA GLY A 225 5.57 13.59 31.52
C GLY A 225 5.53 12.22 32.23
N ALA A 226 4.35 11.61 32.41
CA ALA A 226 4.23 10.29 33.01
C ALA A 226 5.08 9.23 32.30
N THR A 227 5.64 8.32 33.08
CA THR A 227 6.47 7.20 32.62
C THR A 227 5.88 5.86 33.07
N TYR A 228 6.27 4.80 32.38
CA TYR A 228 5.89 3.42 32.65
C TYR A 228 7.13 2.55 32.62
N THR A 229 7.32 1.78 33.68
CA THR A 229 8.37 0.77 33.76
C THR A 229 7.77 -0.57 33.38
N ASN A 230 8.26 -1.16 32.29
CA ASN A 230 7.77 -2.45 31.84
C ASN A 230 8.17 -3.53 32.86
N PRO A 231 7.23 -4.27 33.47
CA PRO A 231 7.53 -5.21 34.55
C PRO A 231 8.33 -6.43 34.07
N LYS A 232 8.30 -6.77 32.78
CA LYS A 232 9.04 -7.90 32.20
C LYS A 232 10.48 -7.55 31.85
N THR A 233 10.75 -6.30 31.46
CA THR A 233 12.05 -5.88 30.92
C THR A 233 12.79 -4.88 31.81
N GLY A 234 12.12 -4.30 32.82
CA GLY A 234 12.66 -3.22 33.65
C GLY A 234 12.86 -1.88 32.93
N LYS A 235 12.56 -1.80 31.63
CA LYS A 235 12.78 -0.59 30.84
C LYS A 235 11.71 0.47 31.12
N THR A 236 12.14 1.68 31.46
CA THR A 236 11.28 2.85 31.63
C THR A 236 11.09 3.60 30.31
N VAL A 237 9.84 3.91 29.99
CA VAL A 237 9.44 4.64 28.77
C VAL A 237 8.34 5.66 29.12
N ASN A 238 8.13 6.66 28.26
CA ASN A 238 7.02 7.61 28.45
C ASN A 238 5.66 6.94 28.18
N ARG A 239 4.65 7.34 28.95
CA ARG A 239 3.24 7.02 28.71
C ARG A 239 2.61 8.09 27.85
N TYR A 240 1.56 7.72 27.12
CA TYR A 240 0.78 8.65 26.33
C TYR A 240 -0.72 8.48 26.54
N VAL A 241 -1.43 9.62 26.47
CA VAL A 241 -2.88 9.69 26.30
C VAL A 241 -3.17 10.03 24.84
N ASP A 242 -4.09 9.31 24.23
CA ASP A 242 -4.55 9.55 22.85
C ASP A 242 -6.08 9.57 22.79
N PHE A 243 -6.65 10.75 22.53
CA PHE A 243 -8.06 10.90 22.15
C PHE A 243 -8.21 10.56 20.67
N ASN A 244 -8.41 9.29 20.39
CA ASN A 244 -8.10 8.72 19.08
C ASN A 244 -9.05 9.16 17.95
N GLN A 245 -10.32 9.45 18.25
CA GLN A 245 -11.32 9.91 17.26
C GLN A 245 -11.18 11.39 16.91
N GLY A 246 -10.30 12.13 17.57
CA GLY A 246 -10.09 13.55 17.33
C GLY A 246 -10.77 14.46 18.35
N LEU A 247 -10.32 15.72 18.33
CA LEU A 247 -10.75 16.83 19.15
C LEU A 247 -11.36 17.88 18.21
N ASP A 248 -12.57 18.33 18.54
CA ASP A 248 -13.28 19.31 17.74
C ASP A 248 -12.72 20.73 17.94
N ALA A 249 -12.16 21.32 16.89
CA ALA A 249 -11.63 22.69 16.89
C ALA A 249 -12.69 23.75 17.27
N ASN A 250 -13.98 23.48 17.01
CA ASN A 250 -15.07 24.38 17.38
C ASN A 250 -15.24 24.48 18.90
N LEU A 251 -14.98 23.38 19.62
CA LEU A 251 -15.18 23.28 21.06
C LEU A 251 -13.91 23.58 21.86
N LEU A 252 -12.75 23.68 21.20
CA LEU A 252 -11.49 23.93 21.86
C LEU A 252 -11.32 25.43 22.17
N ASN A 253 -11.33 25.74 23.47
CA ASN A 253 -11.09 27.08 24.02
C ASN A 253 -9.85 27.08 24.92
N GLU A 254 -9.45 28.26 25.40
CA GLU A 254 -8.28 28.46 26.25
C GLU A 254 -8.27 27.55 27.48
N HIS A 255 -9.43 27.42 28.15
CA HIS A 255 -9.57 26.59 29.33
C HIS A 255 -9.32 25.10 29.01
N LYS A 256 -9.97 24.56 27.98
CA LYS A 256 -9.78 23.15 27.60
C LYS A 256 -8.37 22.87 27.11
N ALA A 257 -7.77 23.78 26.34
CA ALA A 257 -6.39 23.65 25.89
C ALA A 257 -5.40 23.60 27.07
N ARG A 258 -5.62 24.42 28.11
CA ARG A 258 -4.86 24.37 29.36
C ARG A 258 -4.95 23.01 30.03
N ARG A 259 -6.17 22.51 30.23
CA ARG A 259 -6.44 21.20 30.86
C ARG A 259 -5.81 20.05 30.08
N LEU A 260 -5.90 20.06 28.74
CA LEU A 260 -5.18 19.09 27.88
C LEU A 260 -3.66 19.14 28.06
N GLY A 261 -3.11 20.33 28.33
CA GLY A 261 -1.69 20.53 28.61
C GLY A 261 -1.19 19.91 29.92
N GLU A 262 -2.09 19.49 30.83
CA GLU A 262 -1.79 18.89 32.13
C GLU A 262 -1.57 17.37 32.07
N ILE A 263 -1.97 16.71 30.98
CA ILE A 263 -1.86 15.26 30.78
C ILE A 263 -0.76 14.89 29.79
N ALA A 264 -0.38 13.62 29.73
CA ALA A 264 0.58 13.09 28.77
C ALA A 264 0.01 12.96 27.34
N LEU A 265 -0.72 13.96 26.86
CA LEU A 265 -1.39 13.95 25.55
C LEU A 265 -0.37 13.89 24.41
N LYS A 266 -0.43 12.84 23.59
CA LYS A 266 0.42 12.69 22.40
C LYS A 266 -0.16 11.69 21.38
N PRO A 267 -0.53 12.14 20.18
CA PRO A 267 -0.70 13.53 19.75
C PRO A 267 -2.02 14.14 20.23
N ALA A 268 -2.13 15.47 20.23
CA ALA A 268 -3.43 16.13 20.17
C ALA A 268 -3.97 16.08 18.74
N ARG A 269 -5.03 15.31 18.49
CA ARG A 269 -5.63 15.13 17.16
C ARG A 269 -6.72 16.16 16.94
N ILE A 270 -6.45 17.29 16.30
CA ILE A 270 -7.45 18.33 16.06
C ILE A 270 -8.05 18.15 14.66
N ALA A 271 -9.38 18.00 14.56
CA ALA A 271 -10.04 17.80 13.26
C ALA A 271 -9.90 19.05 12.36
N PHE A 272 -9.51 18.85 11.11
CA PHE A 272 -9.45 19.88 10.06
C PHE A 272 -10.04 19.32 8.76
N ASP A 273 -11.27 18.83 8.86
CA ASP A 273 -11.94 18.07 7.80
C ASP A 273 -12.35 18.93 6.60
N HIS A 274 -12.41 20.26 6.72
CA HIS A 274 -12.87 21.19 5.68
C HIS A 274 -12.14 22.53 5.72
N VAL A 275 -11.96 23.19 4.57
CA VAL A 275 -11.24 24.46 4.44
C VAL A 275 -11.91 25.58 5.23
N GLU A 276 -13.24 25.54 5.34
CA GLU A 276 -14.06 26.49 6.10
C GLU A 276 -13.76 26.46 7.61
N ASP A 277 -13.16 25.38 8.13
CA ASP A 277 -12.75 25.28 9.53
C ASP A 277 -11.34 25.86 9.81
N GLN A 278 -10.64 26.44 8.81
CA GLN A 278 -9.24 26.88 8.91
C GLN A 278 -8.97 27.82 10.11
N GLN A 279 -9.75 28.89 10.28
CA GLN A 279 -9.53 29.85 11.37
C GLN A 279 -9.71 29.21 12.75
N LYS A 280 -10.70 28.31 12.87
CA LYS A 280 -10.97 27.59 14.12
C LYS A 280 -9.87 26.59 14.41
N TYR A 281 -9.37 25.91 13.38
CA TYR A 281 -8.24 24.99 13.45
C TYR A 281 -6.96 25.72 13.89
N GLU A 282 -6.63 26.86 13.27
CA GLU A 282 -5.45 27.65 13.67
C GLU A 282 -5.53 28.07 15.13
N ARG A 283 -6.66 28.65 15.55
CA ARG A 283 -6.89 29.05 16.93
C ARG A 283 -6.67 27.86 17.87
N ALA A 284 -7.25 26.71 17.54
CA ALA A 284 -7.15 25.51 18.35
C ALA A 284 -5.69 25.02 18.51
N ILE A 285 -4.93 24.99 17.42
CA ILE A 285 -3.51 24.62 17.42
C ILE A 285 -2.71 25.60 18.30
N ARG A 286 -2.85 26.91 18.08
CA ARG A 286 -2.11 27.93 18.84
C ARG A 286 -2.43 27.87 20.34
N LEU A 287 -3.68 27.64 20.71
CA LEU A 287 -4.09 27.44 22.11
C LEU A 287 -3.43 26.19 22.73
N CYS A 288 -3.42 25.06 22.04
CA CYS A 288 -2.73 23.86 22.51
C CYS A 288 -1.22 24.11 22.72
N VAL A 289 -0.56 24.76 21.75
CA VAL A 289 0.87 25.07 21.84
C VAL A 289 1.17 26.00 23.01
N LYS A 290 0.37 27.06 23.18
CA LYS A 290 0.47 28.01 24.31
C LYS A 290 0.46 27.30 25.67
N HIS A 291 -0.29 26.19 25.79
CA HIS A 291 -0.38 25.37 27.01
C HIS A 291 0.54 24.15 27.01
N GLY A 292 1.57 24.16 26.15
CA GLY A 292 2.66 23.19 26.16
C GLY A 292 2.28 21.82 25.60
N VAL A 293 1.30 21.75 24.71
CA VAL A 293 1.03 20.58 23.86
C VAL A 293 1.78 20.78 22.54
N THR A 294 2.92 20.10 22.38
CA THR A 294 3.84 20.34 21.26
C THR A 294 3.85 19.23 20.21
N THR A 295 3.10 18.14 20.41
CA THR A 295 2.89 17.11 19.40
C THR A 295 1.42 17.06 19.03
N LEU A 296 1.09 17.53 17.84
CA LEU A 296 -0.27 17.62 17.32
C LEU A 296 -0.40 16.82 16.03
N SER A 297 -1.63 16.57 15.65
CA SER A 297 -1.97 16.05 14.34
C SER A 297 -3.36 16.50 13.93
N ASN A 298 -3.70 16.33 12.67
CA ASN A 298 -5.03 16.59 12.18
C ASN A 298 -5.55 15.49 11.28
N TYR A 299 -6.83 15.16 11.47
CA TYR A 299 -7.60 14.42 10.48
C TYR A 299 -8.05 15.39 9.40
N ILE A 300 -7.90 14.97 8.14
CA ILE A 300 -8.29 15.74 6.96
C ILE A 300 -9.14 14.81 6.10
N LEU A 301 -10.46 14.99 6.11
CA LEU A 301 -11.35 14.30 5.19
C LEU A 301 -11.19 14.87 3.77
N TYR A 302 -11.07 14.02 2.76
CA TYR A 302 -11.11 14.44 1.36
C TYR A 302 -12.09 13.59 0.55
N ASN A 303 -12.45 14.02 -0.65
CA ASN A 303 -13.36 13.28 -1.55
C ASN A 303 -14.82 13.19 -1.02
N SER A 304 -15.23 14.13 -0.18
CA SER A 304 -16.61 14.20 0.34
C SER A 304 -17.53 15.06 -0.53
N GLU A 305 -18.81 14.72 -0.56
CA GLU A 305 -19.84 15.62 -1.12
C GLU A 305 -20.14 16.79 -0.21
N THR A 306 -20.97 17.70 -0.69
CA THR A 306 -21.60 18.72 0.15
C THR A 306 -22.39 18.03 1.28
N PHE A 307 -22.21 18.49 2.52
CA PHE A 307 -22.98 18.00 3.65
C PHE A 307 -23.12 19.08 4.74
N THR A 308 -24.01 18.83 5.70
CA THR A 308 -24.20 19.69 6.87
C THR A 308 -23.64 19.02 8.13
N GLY A 309 -23.00 19.81 9.00
CA GLY A 309 -22.47 19.33 10.28
C GLY A 309 -22.02 20.49 11.15
N LYS A 310 -21.95 20.30 12.47
CA LYS A 310 -21.47 21.32 13.41
C LYS A 310 -22.21 22.68 13.29
N GLY A 311 -23.46 22.66 12.83
CA GLY A 311 -24.27 23.86 12.59
C GLY A 311 -23.85 24.67 11.36
N THR A 312 -23.13 24.09 10.41
CA THR A 312 -22.65 24.74 9.17
C THR A 312 -22.85 23.81 7.97
N THR A 313 -22.87 24.37 6.76
CA THR A 313 -22.85 23.62 5.49
C THR A 313 -21.43 23.67 4.93
N TYR A 314 -20.90 22.51 4.56
CA TYR A 314 -19.58 22.34 3.98
C TYR A 314 -19.72 21.99 2.50
N ALA A 315 -18.92 22.62 1.64
CA ALA A 315 -18.92 22.35 0.21
C ALA A 315 -18.38 20.94 -0.11
N ALA A 316 -18.66 20.47 -1.33
CA ALA A 316 -18.01 19.26 -1.84
C ALA A 316 -16.50 19.51 -1.97
N ASP A 317 -15.72 18.61 -1.41
CA ASP A 317 -14.26 18.76 -1.29
C ASP A 317 -13.59 18.63 -2.66
N THR A 318 -12.66 19.53 -2.97
CA THR A 318 -11.83 19.49 -4.18
C THR A 318 -10.42 18.98 -3.89
N PRO A 319 -9.67 18.50 -4.91
CA PRO A 319 -8.24 18.23 -4.75
C PRO A 319 -7.46 19.44 -4.19
N GLU A 320 -7.78 20.64 -4.66
CA GLU A 320 -7.18 21.89 -4.23
C GLU A 320 -7.40 22.14 -2.73
N ASP A 321 -8.60 21.87 -2.22
CA ASP A 321 -8.93 21.98 -0.79
C ASP A 321 -8.06 21.05 0.06
N LEU A 322 -7.84 19.81 -0.38
CA LEU A 322 -6.93 18.89 0.31
C LEU A 322 -5.50 19.45 0.36
N TYR A 323 -4.99 19.96 -0.76
CA TYR A 323 -3.66 20.58 -0.81
C TYR A 323 -3.56 21.78 0.13
N GLN A 324 -4.52 22.71 0.05
CA GLN A 324 -4.54 23.95 0.83
C GLN A 324 -4.52 23.67 2.33
N ARG A 325 -5.32 22.70 2.81
CA ARG A 325 -5.34 22.32 4.24
C ARG A 325 -4.01 21.75 4.72
N MET A 326 -3.39 20.89 3.92
CA MET A 326 -2.07 20.35 4.26
C MET A 326 -1.00 21.43 4.22
N ARG A 327 -0.99 22.29 3.18
CA ARG A 327 -0.06 23.40 3.03
C ARG A 327 -0.17 24.38 4.19
N PHE A 328 -1.39 24.79 4.52
CA PHE A 328 -1.67 25.66 5.65
C PHE A 328 -1.11 25.08 6.95
N THR A 329 -1.26 23.76 7.17
CA THR A 329 -0.74 23.10 8.37
C THR A 329 0.79 23.13 8.43
N VAL A 330 1.49 22.97 7.30
CA VAL A 330 2.96 23.12 7.22
C VAL A 330 3.38 24.54 7.58
N ASP A 331 2.74 25.53 6.96
CA ASP A 331 3.09 26.93 7.14
C ASP A 331 2.79 27.39 8.57
N LEU A 332 1.68 26.93 9.16
CA LEU A 332 1.34 27.19 10.56
C LEU A 332 2.37 26.61 11.54
N GLN A 333 2.82 25.36 11.31
CA GLN A 333 3.87 24.76 12.15
C GLN A 333 5.15 25.62 12.14
N ASP A 334 5.56 26.08 10.96
CA ASP A 334 6.79 26.87 10.83
C ASP A 334 6.64 28.27 11.41
N SER A 335 5.49 28.93 11.22
CA SER A 335 5.16 30.20 11.88
C SER A 335 5.28 30.06 13.40
N ILE A 336 4.64 29.04 13.99
CA ILE A 336 4.69 28.78 15.43
C ILE A 336 6.12 28.53 15.92
N ASN A 337 6.90 27.73 15.19
CA ASN A 337 8.28 27.42 15.57
C ASN A 337 9.22 28.63 15.44
N ASN A 338 8.98 29.53 14.49
CA ASN A 338 9.75 30.77 14.35
C ASN A 338 9.38 31.79 15.44
N GLU A 339 8.12 31.82 15.87
CA GLU A 339 7.63 32.67 16.96
C GLU A 339 8.12 32.19 18.35
N THR A 340 8.42 30.89 18.50
CA THR A 340 8.76 30.27 19.78
C THR A 340 10.28 30.11 19.94
N THR A 341 10.94 30.96 20.72
CA THR A 341 12.41 30.94 20.91
C THR A 341 12.92 30.10 22.08
N SER A 342 12.06 29.63 22.99
CA SER A 342 12.49 29.01 24.26
C SER A 342 11.86 27.65 24.59
N GLY A 343 11.24 26.98 23.60
CA GLY A 343 10.46 25.75 23.78
C GLY A 343 10.96 24.54 22.98
N LYS A 344 10.43 23.35 23.31
CA LYS A 344 10.56 22.18 22.42
C LYS A 344 9.87 22.49 21.09
N PRO A 345 10.47 22.14 19.94
CA PRO A 345 9.85 22.38 18.65
C PRO A 345 8.48 21.70 18.57
N VAL A 346 7.52 22.42 18.00
CA VAL A 346 6.18 21.91 17.71
C VAL A 346 6.26 21.02 16.48
N SER A 347 5.64 19.84 16.59
CA SER A 347 5.48 18.90 15.50
C SER A 347 3.99 18.66 15.26
N ILE A 348 3.55 18.93 14.03
CA ILE A 348 2.21 18.70 13.53
C ILE A 348 2.32 17.74 12.34
N PHE A 349 1.41 16.79 12.23
CA PHE A 349 1.34 15.91 11.08
C PHE A 349 -0.11 15.65 10.67
N SER A 350 -0.33 15.54 9.36
CA SER A 350 -1.68 15.41 8.82
C SER A 350 -2.00 13.98 8.39
N PHE A 351 -3.23 13.55 8.63
CA PHE A 351 -3.79 12.27 8.19
C PHE A 351 -4.95 12.50 7.20
N PRO A 352 -4.66 12.55 5.90
CA PRO A 352 -5.68 12.54 4.87
C PRO A 352 -6.45 11.22 4.90
N MET A 353 -7.77 11.30 5.02
CA MET A 353 -8.69 10.18 5.01
C MET A 353 -9.66 10.35 3.84
N ARG A 354 -9.69 9.37 2.94
CA ARG A 354 -10.67 9.35 1.86
C ARG A 354 -12.05 9.15 2.48
N TYR A 355 -12.99 10.03 2.17
CA TYR A 355 -14.38 9.83 2.46
C TYR A 355 -14.90 8.60 1.70
N ILE A 356 -15.54 7.73 2.46
CA ILE A 356 -16.25 6.54 1.96
C ILE A 356 -17.64 6.60 2.59
N PRO A 357 -18.72 6.58 1.78
CA PRO A 357 -20.08 6.55 2.29
C PRO A 357 -20.30 5.37 3.23
N LEU A 358 -21.16 5.57 4.23
CA LEU A 358 -21.41 4.57 5.27
C LEU A 358 -22.00 3.26 4.74
N ALA A 359 -22.65 3.28 3.57
CA ALA A 359 -23.22 2.10 2.92
C ALA A 359 -22.29 1.48 1.85
N ASP A 360 -21.12 2.07 1.57
CA ASP A 360 -20.22 1.54 0.55
C ASP A 360 -19.57 0.25 1.05
N ARG A 361 -19.84 -0.85 0.33
CA ARG A 361 -19.29 -2.19 0.60
C ARG A 361 -17.96 -2.43 -0.10
N GLN A 362 -17.51 -1.45 -0.88
CA GLN A 362 -16.23 -1.43 -1.56
C GLN A 362 -15.53 -0.12 -1.19
N ARG A 363 -14.22 0.02 -1.39
CA ARG A 363 -13.55 1.33 -1.21
C ARG A 363 -13.57 2.13 -2.52
N GLY A 364 -14.74 2.14 -3.16
CA GLY A 364 -14.92 2.53 -4.56
C GLY A 364 -15.31 3.99 -4.76
N TYR A 365 -15.96 4.61 -3.77
CA TYR A 365 -16.58 5.93 -3.89
C TYR A 365 -15.70 7.06 -4.44
N ILE A 366 -16.17 7.73 -5.48
CA ILE A 366 -15.52 8.90 -6.08
C ILE A 366 -16.49 10.08 -5.92
N GLY A 367 -16.03 11.13 -5.25
CA GLY A 367 -16.80 12.35 -5.05
C GLY A 367 -16.89 13.18 -6.32
N SER A 368 -17.87 14.08 -6.38
CA SER A 368 -18.22 14.90 -7.56
C SER A 368 -17.06 15.70 -8.16
N ASN A 369 -16.13 16.18 -7.32
CA ASN A 369 -14.96 16.96 -7.75
C ASN A 369 -13.68 16.11 -7.93
N TRP A 370 -13.78 14.78 -7.82
CA TRP A 370 -12.63 13.88 -7.83
C TRP A 370 -12.69 12.90 -9.00
N SER A 371 -11.52 12.35 -9.34
CA SER A 371 -11.40 11.28 -10.33
C SER A 371 -10.70 10.07 -9.73
N LYS A 372 -10.93 8.89 -10.34
CA LYS A 372 -10.22 7.66 -9.95
C LYS A 372 -8.71 7.83 -10.02
N LYS A 373 -8.23 8.56 -11.04
CA LYS A 373 -6.81 8.86 -11.25
C LYS A 373 -6.24 9.69 -10.09
N TYR A 374 -6.94 10.74 -9.68
CA TYR A 374 -6.48 11.63 -8.61
C TYR A 374 -6.49 10.94 -7.25
N LEU A 375 -7.55 10.16 -6.95
CA LEU A 375 -7.62 9.38 -5.72
C LEU A 375 -6.50 8.34 -5.64
N ARG A 376 -6.16 7.71 -6.79
CA ARG A 376 -5.04 6.78 -6.86
C ARG A 376 -3.69 7.49 -6.71
N ALA A 377 -3.53 8.68 -7.29
CA ALA A 377 -2.34 9.51 -7.10
C ALA A 377 -2.13 9.86 -5.62
N VAL A 378 -3.15 10.39 -4.92
CA VAL A 378 -3.10 10.66 -3.48
C VAL A 378 -2.71 9.40 -2.70
N GLN A 379 -3.29 8.24 -3.03
CA GLN A 379 -2.91 6.98 -2.39
C GLN A 379 -1.41 6.69 -2.57
N CYS A 380 -0.87 6.82 -3.79
CA CYS A 380 0.56 6.64 -4.05
C CYS A 380 1.42 7.65 -3.28
N MET A 381 0.96 8.89 -3.13
CA MET A 381 1.68 9.93 -2.37
C MET A 381 1.80 9.58 -0.88
N LEU A 382 0.84 8.85 -0.32
CA LEU A 382 0.75 8.51 1.11
C LEU A 382 1.44 7.20 1.51
N ILE A 383 1.87 6.37 0.55
CA ILE A 383 2.53 5.08 0.81
C ILE A 383 3.82 5.25 1.65
N PRO A 384 4.76 6.15 1.30
CA PRO A 384 6.05 6.25 1.99
C PRO A 384 5.94 6.59 3.48
N THR A 385 4.84 7.22 3.88
CA THR A 385 4.58 7.72 5.23
C THR A 385 3.50 6.93 5.97
N GLN A 386 3.09 5.78 5.44
CA GLN A 386 2.05 4.92 6.00
C GLN A 386 0.72 5.67 6.27
N GLY A 387 0.33 6.54 5.34
CA GLY A 387 -0.93 7.29 5.40
C GLY A 387 -0.82 8.72 5.94
N LYS A 388 0.37 9.20 6.34
CA LYS A 388 0.53 10.60 6.78
C LYS A 388 0.77 11.52 5.57
N GLY A 389 -0.10 12.49 5.33
CA GLY A 389 0.04 13.45 4.24
C GLY A 389 1.13 14.48 4.48
N MET A 390 1.27 14.92 5.72
CA MET A 390 2.25 15.93 6.09
C MET A 390 3.04 15.44 7.30
N VAL A 391 4.37 15.41 7.20
CA VAL A 391 5.29 15.07 8.30
C VAL A 391 6.46 16.06 8.45
N SER A 392 6.80 16.78 7.39
CA SER A 392 7.78 17.86 7.36
C SER A 392 7.59 18.71 6.09
N ARG A 393 8.05 19.96 6.08
CA ARG A 393 8.02 20.81 4.88
C ARG A 393 8.75 20.15 3.71
N LYS A 394 9.96 19.63 3.93
CA LYS A 394 10.75 18.97 2.87
C LYS A 394 10.00 17.80 2.24
N PHE A 395 9.36 16.96 3.04
CA PHE A 395 8.55 15.86 2.51
C PHE A 395 7.32 16.40 1.77
N PHE A 396 6.59 17.35 2.37
CA PHE A 396 5.36 17.89 1.78
C PHE A 396 5.62 18.47 0.39
N LEU A 397 6.61 19.35 0.24
CA LEU A 397 6.93 19.96 -1.05
C LEU A 397 7.38 18.93 -2.09
N ALA A 398 8.18 17.94 -1.68
CA ALA A 398 8.61 16.87 -2.57
C ALA A 398 7.48 15.92 -3.00
N ALA A 399 6.50 15.72 -2.12
CA ALA A 399 5.43 14.76 -2.33
C ALA A 399 4.18 15.37 -2.99
N PHE A 400 3.84 16.60 -2.65
CA PHE A 400 2.58 17.27 -3.01
C PHE A 400 2.78 18.51 -3.88
N GLY A 401 4.02 18.98 -4.13
CA GLY A 401 4.27 20.15 -4.99
C GLY A 401 4.45 21.46 -4.22
N LEU A 402 4.96 22.49 -4.91
CA LEU A 402 5.27 23.79 -4.31
C LEU A 402 4.02 24.66 -4.12
N ASP A 403 3.05 24.50 -5.01
CA ASP A 403 1.76 25.17 -5.04
C ASP A 403 0.66 24.23 -5.56
N VAL A 404 -0.54 24.78 -5.78
CA VAL A 404 -1.71 24.04 -6.25
C VAL A 404 -1.52 23.54 -7.68
N ASP A 405 -0.89 24.32 -8.56
CA ASP A 405 -0.70 23.93 -9.97
C ASP A 405 0.26 22.73 -10.07
N ASP A 406 1.38 22.77 -9.33
CA ASP A 406 2.28 21.64 -9.18
C ASP A 406 1.54 20.41 -8.62
N TYR A 407 0.68 20.59 -7.62
CA TYR A 407 -0.09 19.50 -7.04
C TYR A 407 -1.01 18.83 -8.07
N MET A 408 -1.76 19.63 -8.81
CA MET A 408 -2.68 19.15 -9.85
C MET A 408 -1.95 18.43 -10.98
N GLU A 409 -0.76 18.92 -11.35
CA GLU A 409 0.14 18.24 -12.27
C GLU A 409 0.58 16.87 -11.73
N ILE A 410 1.01 16.78 -10.47
CA ILE A 410 1.40 15.50 -9.86
C ILE A 410 0.20 14.54 -9.75
N LEU A 411 -1.02 15.03 -9.52
CA LEU A 411 -2.21 14.17 -9.51
C LEU A 411 -2.51 13.54 -10.88
N ALA A 412 -2.24 14.29 -11.96
CA ALA A 412 -2.38 13.79 -13.33
C ALA A 412 -1.30 12.78 -13.70
N MET A 413 -0.12 12.85 -13.10
CA MET A 413 1.06 12.01 -13.41
C MET A 413 0.83 10.49 -13.24
N PRO A 414 1.43 9.63 -14.07
CA PRO A 414 1.39 8.18 -13.91
C PRO A 414 1.83 7.71 -12.51
N GLU A 415 1.16 6.70 -11.96
CA GLU A 415 1.44 6.20 -10.60
C GLU A 415 2.88 5.71 -10.42
N SER A 416 3.48 5.12 -11.46
CA SER A 416 4.87 4.67 -11.46
C SER A 416 5.84 5.83 -11.21
N LEU A 417 5.65 6.94 -11.93
CA LEU A 417 6.46 8.15 -11.78
C LEU A 417 6.18 8.86 -10.45
N ILE A 418 4.93 8.87 -9.99
CA ILE A 418 4.60 9.35 -8.64
C ILE A 418 5.39 8.54 -7.60
N VAL A 419 5.37 7.21 -7.64
CA VAL A 419 6.09 6.38 -6.65
C VAL A 419 7.61 6.53 -6.75
N ALA A 420 8.14 6.70 -7.96
CA ALA A 420 9.56 6.87 -8.19
C ALA A 420 10.08 8.28 -7.84
N ARG A 421 9.19 9.24 -7.61
CA ARG A 421 9.57 10.62 -7.24
C ARG A 421 10.27 10.66 -5.89
N GLY A 422 11.34 11.45 -5.81
CA GLY A 422 12.07 11.64 -4.56
C GLY A 422 13.56 11.87 -4.77
N HIS A 423 14.29 12.01 -3.65
CA HIS A 423 15.74 12.15 -3.67
C HIS A 423 16.40 10.76 -3.62
N PHE A 424 17.54 10.63 -4.27
CA PHE A 424 18.39 9.45 -4.12
C PHE A 424 18.87 9.36 -2.67
N VAL A 425 18.68 8.20 -2.05
CA VAL A 425 19.19 7.93 -0.69
C VAL A 425 20.56 7.30 -0.82
N GLU A 426 21.61 7.95 -0.36
CA GLU A 426 22.99 7.44 -0.55
C GLU A 426 23.28 6.15 0.23
N ASN A 427 22.89 6.09 1.50
CA ASN A 427 23.37 5.08 2.43
C ASN A 427 22.27 4.08 2.81
N LYS A 428 21.97 3.13 1.92
CA LYS A 428 21.17 1.96 2.30
C LYS A 428 22.03 0.96 3.07
N LYS A 429 21.47 0.43 4.16
CA LYS A 429 22.18 -0.51 5.04
C LYS A 429 22.49 -1.81 4.28
N ASN A 430 23.74 -2.27 4.33
CA ASN A 430 24.21 -3.51 3.70
C ASN A 430 24.13 -3.53 2.16
N GLU A 431 24.13 -2.37 1.50
CA GLU A 431 24.16 -2.28 0.03
C GLU A 431 25.62 -2.31 -0.47
N SER A 432 25.89 -3.13 -1.48
CA SER A 432 27.17 -3.16 -2.19
C SER A 432 27.32 -1.99 -3.17
N GLU A 433 28.54 -1.72 -3.62
CA GLU A 433 28.81 -0.64 -4.57
C GLU A 433 28.13 -0.86 -5.93
N SER A 434 28.03 -2.11 -6.38
CA SER A 434 27.31 -2.48 -7.61
C SER A 434 25.81 -2.28 -7.47
N GLU A 435 25.21 -2.70 -6.35
CA GLU A 435 23.78 -2.47 -6.07
C GLU A 435 23.44 -0.98 -5.97
N ARG A 436 24.31 -0.19 -5.32
CA ARG A 436 24.15 1.27 -5.25
C ARG A 436 24.20 1.89 -6.65
N THR A 437 25.15 1.49 -7.48
CA THR A 437 25.33 2.00 -8.84
C THR A 437 24.09 1.70 -9.70
N GLU A 438 23.58 0.47 -9.62
CA GLU A 438 22.36 0.09 -10.34
C GLU A 438 21.13 0.86 -9.84
N ARG A 439 21.00 1.03 -8.52
CA ARG A 439 19.91 1.83 -7.96
C ARG A 439 19.99 3.30 -8.36
N LEU A 440 21.19 3.86 -8.46
CA LEU A 440 21.41 5.24 -8.90
C LEU A 440 21.00 5.41 -10.36
N ARG A 441 21.40 4.46 -11.22
CA ARG A 441 21.00 4.40 -12.62
C ARG A 441 19.48 4.36 -12.79
N ILE A 442 18.81 3.45 -12.08
CA ILE A 442 17.33 3.35 -12.09
C ILE A 442 16.70 4.65 -11.60
N TRP A 443 17.24 5.26 -10.55
CA TRP A 443 16.74 6.54 -10.03
C TRP A 443 16.90 7.68 -11.05
N GLN A 444 18.03 7.75 -11.76
CA GLN A 444 18.29 8.73 -12.82
C GLN A 444 17.33 8.55 -14.00
N GLN A 445 17.12 7.32 -14.47
CA GLN A 445 16.16 7.05 -15.55
C GLN A 445 14.73 7.46 -15.17
N ASN A 446 14.29 7.15 -13.95
CA ASN A 446 12.98 7.59 -13.46
C ASN A 446 12.89 9.12 -13.35
N ARG A 447 13.99 9.79 -12.99
CA ARG A 447 14.07 11.25 -12.95
C ARG A 447 13.90 11.86 -14.34
N GLU A 448 14.54 11.28 -15.35
CA GLU A 448 14.42 11.73 -16.74
C GLU A 448 13.00 11.53 -17.28
N GLN A 449 12.39 10.36 -17.02
CA GLN A 449 10.99 10.09 -17.34
C GLN A 449 10.04 11.12 -16.71
N TRP A 450 10.28 11.46 -15.46
CA TRP A 450 9.49 12.46 -14.74
C TRP A 450 9.62 13.85 -15.38
N ILE A 451 10.84 14.30 -15.68
CA ILE A 451 11.11 15.60 -16.33
C ILE A 451 10.44 15.65 -17.71
N GLU A 452 10.57 14.58 -18.48
CA GLU A 452 9.99 14.51 -19.82
C GLU A 452 8.46 14.52 -19.78
N TRP A 453 7.86 13.74 -18.88
CA TRP A 453 6.41 13.76 -18.69
C TRP A 453 5.91 15.17 -18.33
N GLN A 454 6.59 15.87 -17.41
CA GLN A 454 6.23 17.25 -17.05
C GLN A 454 6.34 18.20 -18.25
N ARG A 455 7.41 18.10 -19.02
CA ARG A 455 7.62 18.92 -20.22
C ARG A 455 6.44 18.74 -21.19
N LEU A 456 6.09 17.50 -21.50
CA LEU A 456 4.98 17.17 -22.40
C LEU A 456 3.63 17.63 -21.83
N PHE A 457 3.38 17.41 -20.54
CA PHE A 457 2.13 17.81 -19.88
C PHE A 457 1.93 19.33 -19.91
N ARG A 458 2.99 20.11 -19.64
CA ARG A 458 2.95 21.58 -19.68
C ARG A 458 2.78 22.14 -21.09
N MET A 459 3.15 21.38 -22.11
CA MET A 459 2.95 21.76 -23.52
C MET A 459 1.51 21.57 -24.02
N LEU A 460 0.63 20.89 -23.26
CA LEU A 460 -0.73 20.56 -23.73
C LEU A 460 -1.57 21.79 -24.07
N GLY A 461 -1.36 22.93 -23.38
CA GLY A 461 -2.16 24.14 -23.60
C GLY A 461 -3.66 23.85 -23.53
N GLU A 462 -4.39 24.13 -24.61
CA GLU A 462 -5.84 23.91 -24.73
C GLU A 462 -6.25 22.43 -24.75
N GLU A 463 -5.33 21.50 -25.05
CA GLU A 463 -5.58 20.06 -25.09
C GLU A 463 -5.60 19.40 -23.70
N LYS A 464 -5.31 20.16 -22.63
CA LYS A 464 -5.15 19.64 -21.28
C LYS A 464 -6.41 18.94 -20.75
N ASP A 465 -7.57 19.55 -20.91
CA ASP A 465 -8.83 19.01 -20.38
C ASP A 465 -9.26 17.72 -21.10
N GLU A 466 -9.07 17.66 -22.42
CA GLU A 466 -9.30 16.44 -23.21
C GLU A 466 -8.37 15.32 -22.72
N PHE A 467 -7.08 15.62 -22.54
CA PHE A 467 -6.11 14.65 -22.05
C PHE A 467 -6.46 14.14 -20.65
N LEU A 468 -6.83 15.03 -19.73
CA LEU A 468 -7.28 14.67 -18.38
C LEU A 468 -8.52 13.76 -18.42
N SER A 469 -9.46 14.00 -19.34
CA SER A 469 -10.59 13.10 -19.55
C SER A 469 -10.16 11.71 -20.01
N ASN A 470 -9.10 11.60 -20.82
CA ASN A 470 -8.61 10.33 -21.35
C ASN A 470 -7.91 9.48 -20.29
N ILE A 471 -7.12 10.08 -19.40
CA ILE A 471 -6.41 9.33 -18.33
C ILE A 471 -7.34 8.87 -17.18
N ASN A 472 -8.58 9.37 -17.15
CA ASN A 472 -9.61 8.91 -16.23
C ASN A 472 -10.32 7.62 -16.70
N ARG A 473 -10.07 7.19 -17.94
CA ARG A 473 -10.59 5.94 -18.52
C ARG A 473 -9.60 4.79 -18.29
N PRO A 474 -9.97 3.52 -18.53
CA PRO A 474 -9.01 2.41 -18.50
C PRO A 474 -7.79 2.69 -19.39
N LEU A 475 -6.59 2.62 -18.81
CA LEU A 475 -5.32 2.96 -19.47
C LEU A 475 -4.85 1.83 -20.40
N VAL A 476 -5.51 1.66 -21.55
CA VAL A 476 -5.25 0.58 -22.52
C VAL A 476 -4.68 1.12 -23.83
N PRO A 477 -3.89 0.32 -24.59
CA PRO A 477 -3.29 0.74 -25.87
C PRO A 477 -4.24 1.41 -26.86
N GLU A 478 -5.49 0.97 -26.91
CA GLU A 478 -6.53 1.46 -27.84
C GLU A 478 -6.87 2.93 -27.60
N VAL A 479 -6.74 3.43 -26.37
CA VAL A 479 -6.95 4.85 -26.08
C VAL A 479 -5.94 5.70 -26.84
N LEU A 480 -4.66 5.31 -26.86
CA LEU A 480 -3.61 6.02 -27.58
C LEU A 480 -3.91 6.12 -29.08
N LEU A 481 -4.41 5.03 -29.68
CA LEU A 481 -4.78 5.00 -31.10
C LEU A 481 -5.93 5.94 -31.44
N GLY A 482 -6.79 6.26 -30.46
CA GLY A 482 -7.89 7.22 -30.61
C GLY A 482 -7.48 8.68 -30.40
N LEU A 483 -6.28 8.95 -29.88
CA LEU A 483 -5.79 10.32 -29.65
C LEU A 483 -5.38 10.97 -30.97
N LYS A 484 -5.89 12.17 -31.24
CA LYS A 484 -5.60 12.91 -32.48
C LYS A 484 -4.27 13.66 -32.44
N SER A 485 -3.83 14.03 -31.24
CA SER A 485 -2.61 14.82 -31.02
C SER A 485 -1.40 13.93 -30.79
N HIS A 486 -0.32 14.19 -31.53
CA HIS A 486 0.96 13.53 -31.30
C HIS A 486 1.51 13.82 -29.90
N LEU A 487 1.23 15.00 -29.34
CA LEU A 487 1.64 15.36 -27.99
C LEU A 487 0.93 14.48 -26.96
N GLN A 488 -0.40 14.33 -27.07
CA GLN A 488 -1.16 13.45 -26.19
C GLN A 488 -0.74 11.99 -26.35
N GLN A 489 -0.44 11.52 -27.56
CA GLN A 489 0.06 10.17 -27.81
C GLN A 489 1.39 9.92 -27.09
N LYS A 490 2.36 10.84 -27.23
CA LYS A 490 3.66 10.77 -26.52
C LYS A 490 3.46 10.71 -25.02
N LEU A 491 2.61 11.60 -24.48
CA LEU A 491 2.33 11.67 -23.06
C LEU A 491 1.62 10.42 -22.53
N PHE A 492 0.69 9.86 -23.30
CA PHE A 492 -0.06 8.66 -22.91
C PHE A 492 0.81 7.40 -22.85
N LEU A 493 1.91 7.32 -23.61
CA LEU A 493 2.87 6.20 -23.51
C LEU A 493 3.37 5.99 -22.07
N HIS A 494 3.60 7.08 -21.33
CA HIS A 494 4.07 7.05 -19.93
C HIS A 494 3.07 6.42 -18.95
N TYR A 495 1.80 6.27 -19.35
CA TYR A 495 0.74 5.63 -18.53
C TYR A 495 0.64 4.13 -18.77
N LEU A 496 1.25 3.62 -19.85
CA LEU A 496 1.28 2.21 -20.16
C LEU A 496 2.44 1.53 -19.43
N THR A 497 2.23 0.30 -18.99
CA THR A 497 3.35 -0.55 -18.55
C THR A 497 4.18 -0.94 -19.76
N ASP A 498 5.47 -1.26 -19.57
CA ASP A 498 6.35 -1.63 -20.68
C ASP A 498 5.79 -2.79 -21.52
N ASN A 499 5.15 -3.79 -20.89
CA ASN A 499 4.47 -4.86 -21.61
C ASN A 499 3.30 -4.37 -22.47
N ARG A 500 2.53 -3.38 -21.99
CA ARG A 500 1.45 -2.76 -22.77
C ARG A 500 1.98 -1.88 -23.89
N VAL A 501 3.13 -1.22 -23.68
CA VAL A 501 3.84 -0.51 -24.75
C VAL A 501 4.25 -1.52 -25.82
N LEU A 502 4.90 -2.63 -25.47
CA LEU A 502 5.27 -3.66 -26.45
C LEU A 502 4.04 -4.23 -27.18
N GLN A 503 2.93 -4.47 -26.47
CA GLN A 503 1.68 -4.89 -27.10
C GLN A 503 1.18 -3.85 -28.12
N LEU A 504 1.21 -2.56 -27.78
CA LEU A 504 0.87 -1.46 -28.68
C LEU A 504 1.79 -1.46 -29.91
N LEU A 505 3.11 -1.55 -29.71
CA LEU A 505 4.10 -1.54 -30.78
C LEU A 505 3.87 -2.68 -31.78
N GLY A 506 3.55 -3.89 -31.28
CA GLY A 506 3.25 -5.05 -32.12
C GLY A 506 1.94 -4.95 -32.89
N GLY A 507 1.04 -4.06 -32.49
CA GLY A 507 -0.27 -3.83 -33.12
C GLY A 507 -0.27 -2.74 -34.20
N PHE A 508 0.81 -1.96 -34.32
CA PHE A 508 0.89 -0.91 -35.34
C PHE A 508 1.04 -1.48 -36.75
N ASP A 509 0.34 -0.88 -37.71
CA ASP A 509 0.78 -0.90 -39.10
C ASP A 509 2.04 -0.03 -39.20
N GLN A 510 3.16 -0.62 -39.61
CA GLN A 510 4.45 0.06 -39.73
C GLN A 510 4.44 1.24 -40.70
N LYS A 511 3.45 1.29 -41.61
CA LYS A 511 3.27 2.39 -42.56
C LYS A 511 2.45 3.54 -41.97
N SER A 512 1.90 3.39 -40.77
CA SER A 512 1.08 4.43 -40.13
C SER A 512 1.94 5.62 -39.67
N PRO A 513 1.49 6.87 -39.92
CA PRO A 513 2.14 8.07 -39.37
C PRO A 513 2.27 8.04 -37.84
N THR A 514 1.29 7.46 -37.15
CA THR A 514 1.35 7.27 -35.69
C THR A 514 2.50 6.35 -35.29
N ALA A 515 2.71 5.26 -36.02
CA ALA A 515 3.82 4.33 -35.75
C ALA A 515 5.18 5.02 -35.93
N ALA A 516 5.32 5.81 -37.01
CA ALA A 516 6.54 6.59 -37.26
C ALA A 516 6.78 7.64 -36.16
N GLY A 517 5.74 8.39 -35.75
CA GLY A 517 5.85 9.38 -34.68
C GLY A 517 6.20 8.78 -33.31
N ILE A 518 5.61 7.64 -32.97
CA ILE A 518 5.92 6.91 -31.74
C ILE A 518 7.35 6.35 -31.79
N LYS A 519 7.78 5.82 -32.94
CA LYS A 519 9.15 5.35 -33.13
C LYS A 519 10.15 6.48 -32.94
N GLY A 520 9.99 7.60 -33.65
CA GLY A 520 10.85 8.78 -33.52
C GLY A 520 10.89 9.32 -32.09
N TYR A 521 9.75 9.34 -31.39
CA TYR A 521 9.74 9.71 -29.97
C TYR A 521 10.58 8.76 -29.12
N ILE A 522 10.36 7.45 -29.23
CA ILE A 522 11.01 6.43 -28.41
C ILE A 522 12.51 6.32 -28.72
N THR A 523 12.95 6.50 -29.96
CA THR A 523 14.35 6.27 -30.36
C THR A 523 15.19 7.54 -30.50
N GLU A 524 14.58 8.69 -30.76
CA GLU A 524 15.31 9.92 -31.08
C GLU A 524 15.03 11.04 -30.07
N GLU A 525 13.75 11.37 -29.82
CA GLU A 525 13.41 12.48 -28.93
C GLU A 525 13.64 12.13 -27.44
N PHE A 526 13.28 10.91 -27.04
CA PHE A 526 13.41 10.44 -25.66
C PHE A 526 13.88 8.97 -25.59
N PRO A 527 15.17 8.70 -25.94
CA PRO A 527 15.74 7.35 -26.06
C PRO A 527 15.80 6.55 -24.75
N VAL A 528 15.62 7.20 -23.61
CA VAL A 528 15.49 6.54 -22.29
C VAL A 528 14.36 5.52 -22.31
N PHE A 529 13.27 5.81 -23.04
CA PHE A 529 12.15 4.89 -23.19
C PHE A 529 12.55 3.62 -23.95
N TYR A 530 13.34 3.76 -25.02
CA TYR A 530 13.88 2.63 -25.77
C TYR A 530 14.80 1.76 -24.92
N GLN A 531 15.73 2.39 -24.19
CA GLN A 531 16.66 1.68 -23.29
C GLN A 531 15.92 0.84 -22.25
N GLN A 532 14.86 1.39 -21.64
CA GLN A 532 14.03 0.65 -20.69
C GLN A 532 13.37 -0.59 -21.29
N LEU A 533 12.82 -0.49 -22.51
CA LEU A 533 12.23 -1.64 -23.19
C LEU A 533 13.27 -2.72 -23.49
N VAL A 534 14.46 -2.33 -23.94
CA VAL A 534 15.58 -3.25 -24.21
C VAL A 534 16.04 -3.94 -22.93
N GLU A 535 16.27 -3.18 -21.86
CA GLU A 535 16.71 -3.71 -20.56
C GLU A 535 15.69 -4.67 -19.95
N MET A 536 14.41 -4.33 -20.01
CA MET A 536 13.32 -5.17 -19.49
C MET A 536 13.24 -6.50 -20.26
N LEU A 537 13.38 -6.48 -21.58
CA LEU A 537 13.43 -7.69 -22.39
C LEU A 537 14.70 -8.51 -22.14
N ALA A 538 15.86 -7.85 -22.04
CA ALA A 538 17.15 -8.49 -21.80
C ALA A 538 17.23 -9.14 -20.41
N GLY A 539 16.70 -8.49 -19.38
CA GLY A 539 16.74 -8.93 -17.98
C GLY A 539 15.67 -9.95 -17.57
N SER A 540 14.63 -10.17 -18.38
CA SER A 540 13.62 -11.20 -18.06
C SER A 540 14.26 -12.59 -18.01
N LYS A 541 13.94 -13.46 -17.04
CA LYS A 541 14.51 -14.83 -17.01
C LYS A 541 14.04 -15.68 -18.20
N THR A 542 12.79 -15.52 -18.60
CA THR A 542 12.18 -16.25 -19.73
C THR A 542 11.73 -15.26 -20.80
N ALA A 543 11.95 -15.60 -22.07
CA ALA A 543 11.54 -14.74 -23.18
C ALA A 543 10.02 -14.83 -23.37
N ASN A 544 9.31 -13.72 -23.15
CA ASN A 544 7.90 -13.61 -23.50
C ASN A 544 7.78 -13.51 -25.03
N THR A 545 7.23 -14.54 -25.68
CA THR A 545 7.12 -14.64 -27.14
C THR A 545 6.42 -13.43 -27.76
N ALA A 546 5.29 -12.99 -27.20
CA ALA A 546 4.54 -11.87 -27.76
C ALA A 546 5.34 -10.56 -27.68
N ALA A 547 5.96 -10.30 -26.53
CA ALA A 547 6.73 -9.08 -26.28
C ALA A 547 7.97 -8.96 -27.19
N HIS A 548 8.75 -10.03 -27.30
CA HIS A 548 9.98 -10.04 -28.12
C HIS A 548 9.67 -9.97 -29.62
N LEU A 549 8.63 -10.66 -30.09
CA LEU A 549 8.20 -10.55 -31.49
C LEU A 549 7.67 -9.16 -31.81
N ALA A 550 6.90 -8.55 -30.90
CA ALA A 550 6.42 -7.18 -31.09
C ALA A 550 7.58 -6.18 -31.17
N PHE A 551 8.55 -6.29 -30.27
CA PHE A 551 9.76 -5.47 -30.28
C PHE A 551 10.55 -5.62 -31.59
N TYR A 552 10.84 -6.86 -32.00
CA TYR A 552 11.55 -7.13 -33.24
C TYR A 552 10.80 -6.61 -34.46
N ARG A 553 9.48 -6.82 -34.54
CA ARG A 553 8.69 -6.31 -35.66
C ARG A 553 8.78 -4.79 -35.75
N PHE A 554 8.70 -4.09 -34.63
CA PHE A 554 8.66 -2.63 -34.63
C PHE A 554 10.04 -1.96 -34.87
N PHE A 555 11.10 -2.48 -34.23
CA PHE A 555 12.44 -1.91 -34.31
C PHE A 555 13.35 -2.60 -35.34
N GLY A 556 12.97 -3.76 -35.85
CA GLY A 556 13.71 -4.49 -36.87
C GLY A 556 15.05 -5.04 -36.38
N HIS A 557 15.99 -5.18 -37.32
CA HIS A 557 17.31 -5.74 -37.07
C HIS A 557 18.15 -4.92 -36.09
N ASP A 558 18.09 -3.58 -36.16
CA ASP A 558 18.81 -2.71 -35.22
C ASP A 558 18.33 -2.94 -33.79
N GLY A 559 17.01 -3.03 -33.58
CA GLY A 559 16.45 -3.37 -32.28
C GLY A 559 16.93 -4.71 -31.75
N PHE A 560 16.90 -5.74 -32.60
CA PHE A 560 17.38 -7.06 -32.22
C PHE A 560 18.87 -7.07 -31.87
N ARG A 561 19.69 -6.33 -32.62
CA ARG A 561 21.12 -6.16 -32.34
C ARG A 561 21.35 -5.57 -30.94
N ASP A 562 20.63 -4.50 -30.61
CA ASP A 562 20.78 -3.84 -29.30
C ASP A 562 20.32 -4.78 -28.17
N LEU A 563 19.23 -5.52 -28.36
CA LEU A 563 18.79 -6.54 -27.41
C LEU A 563 19.86 -7.60 -27.17
N MET A 564 20.50 -8.10 -28.23
CA MET A 564 21.57 -9.09 -28.13
C MET A 564 22.79 -8.53 -27.40
N TYR A 565 23.17 -7.28 -27.68
CA TYR A 565 24.25 -6.58 -26.97
C TYR A 565 23.97 -6.49 -25.47
N HIS A 566 22.75 -6.10 -25.07
CA HIS A 566 22.38 -6.01 -23.66
C HIS A 566 22.35 -7.37 -22.96
N ILE A 567 21.84 -8.43 -23.60
CA ILE A 567 21.88 -9.80 -23.04
C ILE A 567 23.33 -10.25 -22.82
N TRP A 568 24.22 -9.92 -23.76
CA TRP A 568 25.64 -10.26 -23.65
C TRP A 568 26.31 -9.58 -22.45
N LEU A 569 26.00 -8.31 -22.18
CA LEU A 569 26.59 -7.57 -21.07
C LEU A 569 25.99 -7.95 -19.71
N SER A 570 24.68 -8.17 -19.64
CA SER A 570 23.95 -8.20 -18.36
C SER A 570 23.60 -9.61 -17.86
N SER A 571 23.62 -10.64 -18.72
CA SER A 571 23.16 -11.98 -18.34
C SER A 571 24.28 -12.86 -17.76
N GLU A 572 24.03 -13.41 -16.56
CA GLU A 572 24.84 -14.50 -16.00
C GLU A 572 24.62 -15.81 -16.78
N ASP A 573 23.37 -16.17 -17.10
CA ASP A 573 23.01 -17.38 -17.88
C ASP A 573 22.77 -17.05 -19.36
N LYS A 574 23.86 -16.74 -20.09
CA LYS A 574 23.77 -16.36 -21.51
C LYS A 574 23.15 -17.47 -22.38
N ASP A 575 23.53 -18.73 -22.19
CA ASP A 575 23.03 -19.85 -23.01
C ASP A 575 21.53 -20.11 -22.79
N GLY A 576 21.05 -20.08 -21.53
CA GLY A 576 19.64 -20.23 -21.23
C GLY A 576 18.79 -19.13 -21.86
N ARG A 577 19.29 -17.88 -21.86
CA ARG A 577 18.63 -16.73 -22.51
C ARG A 577 18.54 -16.90 -24.02
N LEU A 578 19.67 -17.23 -24.68
CA LEU A 578 19.68 -17.47 -26.12
C LEU A 578 18.79 -18.66 -26.52
N LYS A 579 18.77 -19.73 -25.72
CA LYS A 579 17.86 -20.87 -25.93
C LYS A 579 16.39 -20.44 -25.88
N SER A 580 16.04 -19.60 -24.90
CA SER A 580 14.68 -19.06 -24.78
C SER A 580 14.30 -18.18 -25.97
N LEU A 581 15.21 -17.34 -26.45
CA LEU A 581 15.00 -16.53 -27.66
C LEU A 581 14.87 -17.39 -28.92
N ALA A 582 15.68 -18.45 -29.06
CA ALA A 582 15.57 -19.36 -30.20
C ALA A 582 14.18 -20.01 -30.26
N HIS A 583 13.58 -20.31 -29.10
CA HIS A 583 12.20 -20.78 -29.06
C HIS A 583 11.19 -19.72 -29.55
N VAL A 584 11.37 -18.46 -29.17
CA VAL A 584 10.54 -17.33 -29.63
C VAL A 584 10.61 -17.17 -31.14
N PHE A 585 11.83 -17.16 -31.70
CA PHE A 585 12.10 -16.88 -33.11
C PHE A 585 12.18 -18.13 -33.99
N ARG A 586 11.68 -19.28 -33.53
CA ARG A 586 11.72 -20.56 -34.30
C ARG A 586 11.06 -20.50 -35.68
N LYS A 587 10.18 -19.52 -35.92
CA LYS A 587 9.50 -19.29 -37.20
C LYS A 587 10.20 -18.25 -38.07
N GLU A 588 11.29 -17.65 -37.60
CA GLU A 588 12.14 -16.69 -38.30
C GLU A 588 13.50 -17.36 -38.57
N PRO A 589 13.68 -18.04 -39.73
CA PRO A 589 14.81 -18.96 -39.94
C PRO A 589 16.19 -18.31 -39.72
N ASN A 590 16.37 -17.08 -40.20
CA ASN A 590 17.64 -16.36 -40.08
C ASN A 590 17.99 -16.07 -38.62
N LEU A 591 17.03 -15.58 -37.83
CA LEU A 591 17.23 -15.30 -36.42
C LEU A 591 17.40 -16.58 -35.60
N TYR A 592 16.62 -17.61 -35.90
CA TYR A 592 16.76 -18.91 -35.27
C TYR A 592 18.17 -19.47 -35.48
N HIS A 593 18.65 -19.45 -36.74
CA HIS A 593 19.97 -19.93 -37.07
C HIS A 593 21.07 -19.11 -36.38
N TYR A 594 20.98 -17.77 -36.41
CA TYR A 594 21.88 -16.88 -35.67
C TYR A 594 21.92 -17.18 -34.17
N LEU A 595 20.77 -17.41 -33.54
CA LEU A 595 20.70 -17.71 -32.11
C LEU A 595 21.31 -19.08 -31.78
N GLN A 596 21.11 -20.09 -32.63
CA GLN A 596 21.78 -21.38 -32.46
C GLN A 596 23.30 -21.25 -32.66
N MET A 597 23.73 -20.44 -33.62
CA MET A 597 25.14 -20.13 -33.84
C MET A 597 25.78 -19.41 -32.64
N SER A 598 25.08 -18.44 -32.08
CA SER A 598 25.50 -17.70 -30.89
C SER A 598 25.64 -18.61 -29.66
N ARG A 599 24.74 -19.59 -29.51
CA ARG A 599 24.85 -20.62 -28.45
C ARG A 599 26.05 -21.52 -28.66
N LEU A 600 26.33 -21.89 -29.92
CA LEU A 600 27.53 -22.65 -30.25
C LEU A 600 28.79 -21.84 -29.91
N TYR A 601 28.84 -20.56 -30.26
CA TYR A 601 29.93 -19.67 -29.87
C TYR A 601 30.19 -19.65 -28.35
N LEU A 602 29.14 -19.59 -27.51
CA LEU A 602 29.30 -19.68 -26.05
C LEU A 602 29.98 -20.97 -25.59
N ARG A 603 29.76 -22.10 -26.29
CA ARG A 603 30.45 -23.37 -25.98
C ARG A 603 31.95 -23.27 -26.30
N TYR A 604 32.32 -22.67 -27.43
CA TYR A 604 33.73 -22.42 -27.76
C TYR A 604 34.41 -21.53 -26.72
N CYS A 605 33.72 -20.49 -26.23
CA CYS A 605 34.24 -19.64 -25.15
C CYS A 605 34.42 -20.40 -23.83
N ALA A 606 33.51 -21.32 -23.50
CA ALA A 606 33.57 -22.09 -22.25
C ALA A 606 34.76 -23.05 -22.17
N VAL A 607 35.28 -23.51 -23.31
CA VAL A 607 36.42 -24.45 -23.39
C VAL A 607 37.74 -23.78 -23.82
N ASP A 608 37.72 -22.47 -24.04
CA ASP A 608 38.87 -21.62 -24.39
C ASP A 608 39.75 -22.09 -25.56
N ILE A 609 39.14 -22.64 -26.61
CA ILE A 609 39.85 -23.18 -27.80
C ILE A 609 40.07 -22.18 -28.94
N LEU A 610 39.49 -20.98 -28.84
CA LEU A 610 39.62 -19.95 -29.87
C LEU A 610 40.85 -19.08 -29.60
N SER A 611 41.67 -18.82 -30.62
CA SER A 611 42.76 -17.83 -30.51
C SER A 611 42.22 -16.42 -30.23
N GLU A 612 43.08 -15.50 -29.76
CA GLU A 612 42.67 -14.12 -29.48
C GLU A 612 42.06 -13.41 -30.71
N GLY A 613 42.64 -13.64 -31.90
CA GLY A 613 42.12 -13.11 -33.17
C GLY A 613 40.73 -13.67 -33.50
N GLN A 614 40.56 -15.00 -33.38
CA GLN A 614 39.27 -15.65 -33.62
C GLN A 614 38.21 -15.23 -32.59
N ARG A 615 38.59 -15.02 -31.31
CA ARG A 615 37.66 -14.51 -30.29
C ARG A 615 37.17 -13.11 -30.64
N LYS A 616 38.05 -12.21 -31.08
CA LYS A 616 37.67 -10.85 -31.51
C LYS A 616 36.79 -10.89 -32.76
N GLU A 617 37.15 -11.70 -33.75
CA GLU A 617 36.39 -11.84 -35.01
C GLU A 617 34.98 -12.43 -34.75
N ALA A 618 34.87 -13.49 -33.95
CA ALA A 618 33.59 -14.08 -33.56
C ALA A 618 32.74 -13.13 -32.71
N MET A 619 33.37 -12.32 -31.83
CA MET A 619 32.66 -11.29 -31.07
C MET A 619 32.10 -10.21 -31.99
N CYS A 620 32.89 -9.71 -32.94
CA CYS A 620 32.42 -8.74 -33.92
C CYS A 620 31.24 -9.29 -34.72
N ALA A 621 31.34 -10.54 -35.18
CA ALA A 621 30.26 -11.24 -35.90
C ALA A 621 29.00 -11.44 -35.04
N PHE A 622 29.17 -11.76 -33.76
CA PHE A 622 28.08 -11.84 -32.79
C PHE A 622 27.36 -10.50 -32.65
N LEU A 623 28.12 -9.41 -32.49
CA LEU A 623 27.56 -8.06 -32.31
C LEU A 623 26.96 -7.46 -33.59
N SER A 624 27.42 -7.87 -34.77
CA SER A 624 26.88 -7.40 -36.06
C SER A 624 25.75 -8.27 -36.61
N LEU A 625 25.36 -9.34 -35.90
CA LEU A 625 24.42 -10.36 -36.36
C LEU A 625 24.90 -11.13 -37.62
N ASP A 626 26.21 -11.13 -37.88
CA ASP A 626 26.81 -11.78 -39.05
C ASP A 626 27.01 -13.28 -38.80
N THR A 627 26.03 -14.06 -39.27
CA THR A 627 26.03 -15.50 -39.06
C THR A 627 27.09 -16.20 -39.91
N GLU A 628 27.43 -15.66 -41.07
CA GLU A 628 28.37 -16.30 -42.01
C GLU A 628 29.80 -16.16 -41.53
N THR A 629 30.20 -14.95 -41.10
CA THR A 629 31.52 -14.76 -40.48
C THR A 629 31.65 -15.59 -39.20
N MET A 630 30.60 -15.65 -38.37
CA MET A 630 30.61 -16.50 -37.17
C MET A 630 30.79 -17.98 -37.52
N ARG A 631 30.11 -18.46 -38.58
CA ARG A 631 30.25 -19.83 -39.09
C ARG A 631 31.68 -20.14 -39.53
N LEU A 632 32.29 -19.25 -40.32
CA LEU A 632 33.66 -19.39 -40.81
C LEU A 632 34.69 -19.42 -39.67
N VAL A 633 34.56 -18.52 -38.70
CA VAL A 633 35.50 -18.43 -37.56
C VAL A 633 35.42 -19.68 -36.68
N LEU A 634 34.20 -20.14 -36.36
CA LEU A 634 34.00 -21.33 -35.53
C LEU A 634 34.36 -22.61 -36.29
N GLY A 635 34.11 -22.67 -37.59
CA GLY A 635 34.49 -23.78 -38.47
C GLY A 635 35.97 -24.14 -38.40
N LYS A 636 36.85 -23.12 -38.40
CA LYS A 636 38.31 -23.26 -38.31
C LYS A 636 38.79 -24.02 -37.05
N SER A 637 37.99 -24.05 -35.99
CA SER A 637 38.33 -24.69 -34.70
C SER A 637 37.35 -25.83 -34.35
N SER A 638 36.55 -26.30 -35.30
CA SER A 638 35.51 -27.31 -35.06
C SER A 638 36.04 -28.71 -34.73
N ALA A 639 37.17 -29.09 -35.32
CA ALA A 639 37.89 -30.31 -34.96
C ALA A 639 38.34 -30.27 -33.49
N ALA A 640 38.96 -29.16 -33.06
CA ALA A 640 39.43 -28.98 -31.69
C ALA A 640 38.29 -29.00 -30.65
N LEU A 641 37.12 -28.43 -30.95
CA LEU A 641 35.95 -28.56 -30.08
C LEU A 641 35.48 -30.00 -29.97
N THR A 642 35.40 -30.70 -31.11
CA THR A 642 34.95 -32.09 -31.17
C THR A 642 35.87 -33.00 -30.37
N GLU A 643 37.18 -32.84 -30.51
CA GLU A 643 38.20 -33.57 -29.74
C GLU A 643 38.08 -33.30 -28.24
N HIS A 644 37.92 -32.04 -27.83
CA HIS A 644 37.74 -31.67 -26.41
C HIS A 644 36.48 -32.30 -25.79
N VAL A 645 35.37 -32.31 -26.52
CA VAL A 645 34.11 -32.89 -26.05
C VAL A 645 34.22 -34.42 -25.95
N VAL A 646 34.92 -35.06 -26.90
CA VAL A 646 35.17 -36.51 -26.89
C VAL A 646 36.12 -36.91 -25.77
N SER A 647 37.13 -36.10 -25.44
CA SER A 647 38.06 -36.41 -24.34
C SER A 647 37.37 -36.35 -22.97
N GLN A 648 36.39 -35.47 -22.77
CA GLN A 648 35.61 -35.43 -21.52
C GLN A 648 34.71 -36.67 -21.30
N LEU A 649 34.36 -37.39 -22.36
CA LEU A 649 33.67 -38.70 -22.25
C LEU A 649 34.57 -39.80 -21.70
N GLN A 650 35.90 -39.68 -21.90
CA GLN A 650 36.87 -40.69 -21.44
C GLN A 650 37.21 -40.53 -19.94
N ASP A 651 37.00 -39.34 -19.36
CA ASP A 651 37.43 -38.99 -18.00
C ASP A 651 36.31 -39.01 -16.92
N SER A 652 35.03 -39.22 -17.27
CA SER A 652 33.91 -39.14 -16.32
C SER A 652 33.10 -40.45 -16.18
N MET A 653 32.99 -40.97 -14.95
CA MET A 653 32.31 -42.23 -14.57
C MET A 653 30.76 -42.24 -14.71
N GLY A 654 30.16 -41.41 -15.57
CA GLY A 654 28.70 -41.27 -15.75
C GLY A 654 28.21 -41.56 -17.18
N GLN A 655 28.37 -42.79 -17.66
CA GLN A 655 28.51 -43.07 -19.11
C GLN A 655 27.26 -43.03 -20.01
N HIS A 656 26.01 -43.01 -19.51
CA HIS A 656 24.84 -43.07 -20.42
C HIS A 656 24.17 -41.73 -20.75
N LEU A 657 24.14 -40.76 -19.83
CA LEU A 657 23.47 -39.47 -20.06
C LEU A 657 24.39 -38.46 -20.78
N LEU A 658 25.70 -38.53 -20.53
CA LEU A 658 26.72 -37.69 -21.15
C LEU A 658 26.92 -38.03 -22.64
N ALA A 659 26.87 -39.31 -23.02
CA ALA A 659 27.04 -39.75 -24.40
C ALA A 659 25.99 -39.14 -25.35
N ASN A 660 24.71 -39.16 -24.97
CA ASN A 660 23.64 -38.58 -25.79
C ASN A 660 23.80 -37.06 -25.97
N THR A 661 24.18 -36.35 -24.92
CA THR A 661 24.43 -34.90 -24.96
C THR A 661 25.59 -34.54 -25.89
N VAL A 662 26.64 -35.38 -25.91
CA VAL A 662 27.80 -35.21 -26.80
C VAL A 662 27.44 -35.50 -28.26
N TYR A 663 26.68 -36.57 -28.54
CA TYR A 663 26.21 -36.85 -29.90
C TYR A 663 25.29 -35.75 -30.44
N GLU A 664 24.41 -35.20 -29.59
CA GLU A 664 23.58 -34.04 -29.95
C GLU A 664 24.43 -32.81 -30.29
N LEU A 665 25.47 -32.53 -29.50
CA LEU A 665 26.37 -31.40 -29.77
C LEU A 665 27.17 -31.59 -31.06
N ILE A 666 27.73 -32.78 -31.31
CA ILE A 666 28.47 -33.07 -32.56
C ILE A 666 27.55 -32.97 -33.78
N SER A 667 26.32 -33.47 -33.67
CA SER A 667 25.30 -33.32 -34.71
C SER A 667 24.94 -31.85 -34.95
N GLN A 668 24.80 -31.06 -33.87
CA GLN A 668 24.55 -29.63 -33.94
C GLN A 668 25.71 -28.86 -34.60
N VAL A 669 26.97 -29.19 -34.27
CA VAL A 669 28.17 -28.60 -34.89
C VAL A 669 28.18 -28.87 -36.40
N ARG A 670 27.95 -30.12 -36.81
CA ARG A 670 27.90 -30.51 -38.23
C ARG A 670 26.74 -29.83 -38.98
N GLY A 671 25.57 -29.76 -38.35
CA GLY A 671 24.38 -29.16 -38.95
C GLY A 671 24.43 -27.64 -39.07
N LEU A 672 25.14 -26.95 -38.16
CA LEU A 672 25.23 -25.49 -38.13
C LEU A 672 26.44 -24.94 -38.90
N LEU A 673 27.58 -25.62 -38.84
CA LEU A 673 28.80 -25.16 -39.52
C LEU A 673 28.90 -25.68 -40.96
N GLY A 674 28.28 -26.84 -41.25
CA GLY A 674 28.51 -27.59 -42.49
C GLY A 674 29.90 -28.25 -42.49
N GLU A 675 30.26 -28.90 -43.60
CA GLU A 675 31.66 -29.28 -43.87
C GLU A 675 32.45 -28.00 -44.20
N VAL A 676 32.83 -27.24 -43.18
CA VAL A 676 33.81 -26.16 -43.36
C VAL A 676 35.16 -26.82 -43.55
N ILE A 677 35.60 -26.88 -44.80
CA ILE A 677 36.93 -27.32 -45.24
C ILE A 677 37.98 -26.32 -44.78
#